data_AF-A0A3P9LTN0-F1
#
_entry.id   AF-A0A3P9LTN0-F1
#
_cell.length_a   1.000
_cell.length_b   1.000
_cell.length_c   1.000
_cell.angle_alpha   90.00
_cell.angle_beta   90.00
_cell.angle_gamma   90.00
#
_symmetry.space_group_name_H-M   'P 1'
#
loop_
_entity.id
_entity.type
_entity.pdbx_description
1 polymer ?
#
loop_
_entity_poly.entity_id
_entity_poly.type
_entity_poly.pdbx_seq_one_letter_code
_entity_poly.pdbx_strand_id
1 'polypeptide(L)'
;MKSDQSADYPLNFKDGHQFQCLFEAIAKTGSRTPLNEIYTELYITEGGAGGLNEIHEVRLIEAALSKAERSIRHVDIFKHPSERKEPIRTVLTKGVAGIGKTVLTQKFTLDWAEGKANQNIHFIFPFTFRELNVLKKKFSLVELIHHFFPETKEAGIWSFEDFQVVFIFDGLDEYRIPLDFHRTQVLSDPKKPAKVGKLLTNLIRGNLLPSAHIWITTRPAAANQIPPQLIGMVTEVRGFNDPQKEEYFRKRFRNKSQSSRIISHIKTAQSLHIMCHIPVFCWITATVLDDLLKTKEVKKLPRSLTEMYIHFLVIQAKVKKVKYDGGAESDPHWSPKSTTMIESLAKLAFEQLQKGNLIFYESDLTESAIDIREASVYSGVMTQIFVEERGLYQDKVFCFIHLSIQEFLAALHVHMTFTATGVNLMEEQKTESKQTEATKITKTVFYQIAVDKALQSPNGHLDLVLRFLLGLSLQTNQNLLRGLLPQTESSSKSIEETIQYIKEKIERKQSTEKYMNLFHCLNELNDNLLVEEIQHFLNSRSISTDKMSPAQWSALVFILLSSEEDLEVFDLKKFSASEEALLRLLPVIKASNKALLSGCNLSKKCCKELSSLISTESFSLKELDLSNNNLTDSGVKLLSEGLQSPHCRLEVLRLSGCLVTEESCAFLASALASNSHLKELDLSYNHPGVAGENLLKAAVENPLRKRKTLLRLDHAGPWMLTVGLRKYAGRLSLDLKTAHKNLRLSDDNREVNAVEEEEQYPDNPDRFDHYQQLLCSHGLTGRSYWEVEWKGMVSIAITYKGITRKGENADCILGGNNQSWSLFCSGSTYSFYHNSQQTEIAPPSDSNRVGVYLDWPSGSVSFYKISSTYDLIHLHTISTKFTEPVYPAFRVGFQFGYVASSVSLSELK
;
A
#
# COMPACT_ATOMS: atom_id res chain seq x y z
N MET A 1 -36.55 -56.85 4.38
CA MET A 1 -36.10 -56.79 5.78
C MET A 1 -35.17 -55.62 5.92
N LYS A 2 -35.60 -54.60 6.65
CA LYS A 2 -34.78 -53.44 7.04
C LYS A 2 -33.74 -53.93 8.03
N SER A 3 -32.48 -53.58 7.83
CA SER A 3 -31.48 -53.55 8.90
C SER A 3 -30.75 -52.22 8.80
N ASP A 4 -30.96 -51.42 9.84
CA ASP A 4 -30.24 -50.20 10.14
C ASP A 4 -28.72 -50.37 10.00
N GLN A 5 -28.11 -49.46 9.25
CA GLN A 5 -26.75 -49.01 9.53
C GLN A 5 -26.76 -47.47 9.56
N SER A 6 -27.41 -46.94 10.58
CA SER A 6 -27.03 -45.65 11.16
C SER A 6 -25.70 -45.84 11.87
N ALA A 7 -24.60 -45.63 11.16
CA ALA A 7 -23.28 -45.49 11.75
C ALA A 7 -22.93 -43.99 11.74
N ASP A 8 -23.36 -43.30 12.80
CA ASP A 8 -22.77 -42.02 13.22
C ASP A 8 -21.29 -42.26 13.52
N TYR A 9 -20.41 -41.92 12.58
CA TYR A 9 -19.00 -41.70 12.84
C TYR A 9 -18.47 -40.60 11.92
N PRO A 10 -18.28 -39.36 12.40
CA PRO A 10 -17.14 -38.60 11.94
C PRO A 10 -15.91 -39.34 12.50
N LEU A 11 -15.28 -40.18 11.67
CA LEU A 11 -13.91 -40.64 11.90
C LEU A 11 -12.99 -39.42 11.75
N ASN A 12 -13.02 -38.52 12.74
CA ASN A 12 -11.99 -37.50 12.91
C ASN A 12 -10.72 -38.26 13.32
N PHE A 13 -9.93 -38.67 12.34
CA PHE A 13 -8.61 -39.24 12.59
C PHE A 13 -7.85 -38.28 13.51
N LYS A 14 -7.24 -38.84 14.55
CA LYS A 14 -6.46 -38.15 15.60
C LYS A 14 -5.17 -37.48 15.06
N ASP A 15 -5.16 -36.99 13.83
CA ASP A 15 -4.03 -36.30 13.19
C ASP A 15 -4.02 -34.80 13.45
N GLY A 16 -5.00 -34.28 14.21
CA GLY A 16 -4.95 -32.92 14.75
C GLY A 16 -3.66 -32.64 15.54
N HIS A 17 -2.98 -33.67 16.05
CA HIS A 17 -1.67 -33.56 16.72
C HIS A 17 -0.52 -33.11 15.80
N GLN A 18 -0.58 -33.39 14.48
CA GLN A 18 0.47 -33.01 13.52
C GLN A 18 0.45 -31.51 13.19
N PHE A 19 -0.75 -30.92 13.16
CA PHE A 19 -0.97 -29.47 12.91
C PHE A 19 -1.21 -28.67 14.19
N GLN A 20 -1.27 -29.33 15.36
CA GLN A 20 -1.53 -28.68 16.64
C GLN A 20 -0.44 -27.69 17.02
N CYS A 21 0.79 -27.90 16.54
CA CYS A 21 1.97 -27.11 16.88
C CYS A 21 2.68 -26.66 15.60
N LEU A 22 3.01 -25.37 15.49
CA LEU A 22 4.02 -24.93 14.53
C LEU A 22 5.38 -25.43 15.04
N PHE A 23 6.10 -26.17 14.20
CA PHE A 23 7.52 -26.36 14.43
C PHE A 23 8.21 -25.02 14.16
N GLU A 24 8.28 -24.18 15.21
CA GLU A 24 9.33 -23.16 15.25
C GLU A 24 10.64 -23.91 15.08
N ALA A 25 11.43 -23.54 14.07
CA ALA A 25 12.59 -24.28 13.59
C ALA A 25 13.70 -24.50 14.65
N ILE A 26 13.48 -24.22 15.93
CA ILE A 26 14.47 -24.20 17.00
C ILE A 26 14.23 -25.29 18.09
N ALA A 27 13.19 -26.13 18.02
CA ALA A 27 12.90 -27.05 19.14
C ALA A 27 12.51 -28.49 18.73
N LYS A 28 13.46 -29.43 18.83
CA LYS A 28 13.14 -30.85 19.07
C LYS A 28 12.72 -31.11 20.54
N THR A 29 12.96 -30.21 21.50
CA THR A 29 12.72 -30.51 22.94
C THR A 29 12.44 -29.31 23.88
N GLY A 30 11.86 -28.19 23.43
CA GLY A 30 11.50 -27.11 24.37
C GLY A 30 10.49 -26.10 23.81
N SER A 31 9.29 -26.10 24.41
CA SER A 31 8.09 -25.30 24.11
C SER A 31 7.47 -25.48 22.71
N ARG A 32 6.49 -26.38 22.61
CA ARG A 32 5.52 -26.40 21.53
C ARG A 32 4.46 -25.33 21.80
N THR A 33 4.40 -24.29 20.95
CA THR A 33 3.30 -23.31 21.03
C THR A 33 2.15 -23.79 20.12
N PRO A 34 0.93 -23.97 20.64
CA PRO A 34 -0.18 -24.41 19.83
C PRO A 34 -0.45 -23.43 18.69
N LEU A 35 -0.67 -23.91 17.46
CA LEU A 35 -0.96 -23.06 16.29
C LEU A 35 -2.11 -22.09 16.58
N ASN A 36 -3.13 -22.53 17.31
CA ASN A 36 -4.27 -21.70 17.72
C ASN A 36 -3.91 -20.52 18.65
N GLU A 37 -2.81 -20.58 19.41
CA GLU A 37 -2.38 -19.49 20.29
C GLU A 37 -1.61 -18.37 19.55
N ILE A 38 -0.96 -18.71 18.44
CA ILE A 38 -0.09 -17.81 17.66
C ILE A 38 -0.66 -17.43 16.29
N TYR A 39 -1.63 -18.19 15.78
CA TYR A 39 -2.25 -17.90 14.50
C TYR A 39 -2.93 -16.54 14.53
N THR A 40 -2.60 -15.72 13.54
CA THR A 40 -3.24 -14.45 13.25
C THR A 40 -3.86 -14.59 11.88
N GLU A 41 -5.12 -14.19 11.73
CA GLU A 41 -5.86 -14.35 10.48
C GLU A 41 -5.14 -13.60 9.35
N LEU A 42 -4.95 -14.24 8.21
CA LEU A 42 -4.29 -13.64 7.05
C LEU A 42 -5.30 -12.86 6.22
N TYR A 43 -4.90 -11.71 5.69
CA TYR A 43 -5.71 -10.96 4.73
C TYR A 43 -5.68 -11.65 3.36
N ILE A 44 -6.83 -12.21 2.94
CA ILE A 44 -6.97 -12.93 1.66
C ILE A 44 -8.00 -12.19 0.80
N THR A 45 -7.75 -12.09 -0.50
CA THR A 45 -8.59 -11.36 -1.47
C THR A 45 -8.85 -12.22 -2.71
N GLU A 46 -9.89 -11.91 -3.47
CA GLU A 46 -10.12 -12.54 -4.79
C GLU A 46 -9.05 -12.03 -5.78
N GLY A 47 -8.28 -12.94 -6.37
CA GLY A 47 -7.13 -12.58 -7.21
C GLY A 47 -7.53 -12.24 -8.65
N GLY A 48 -7.00 -11.14 -9.19
CA GLY A 48 -7.13 -10.78 -10.61
C GLY A 48 -6.38 -11.74 -11.55
N ALA A 49 -6.89 -11.87 -12.79
CA ALA A 49 -6.41 -12.81 -13.81
C ALA A 49 -5.12 -12.38 -14.57
N GLY A 50 -4.55 -11.19 -14.30
CA GLY A 50 -3.36 -10.67 -14.98
C GLY A 50 -2.42 -9.88 -14.06
N GLY A 51 -1.12 -9.90 -14.36
CA GLY A 51 -0.28 -8.71 -14.23
C GLY A 51 0.92 -8.67 -13.27
N LEU A 52 1.19 -9.67 -12.42
CA LEU A 52 2.26 -9.57 -11.39
C LEU A 52 3.30 -10.69 -11.43
N ASN A 53 3.38 -11.42 -12.54
CA ASN A 53 4.03 -12.73 -12.57
C ASN A 53 5.57 -12.70 -12.46
N GLU A 54 6.22 -11.52 -12.53
CA GLU A 54 7.69 -11.44 -12.56
C GLU A 54 8.31 -10.40 -11.59
N ILE A 55 7.51 -9.67 -10.81
CA ILE A 55 8.02 -8.63 -9.90
C ILE A 55 8.53 -9.27 -8.59
N HIS A 56 9.71 -8.85 -8.12
CA HIS A 56 10.33 -9.36 -6.89
C HIS A 56 9.46 -9.10 -5.64
N GLU A 57 9.57 -9.99 -4.65
CA GLU A 57 8.68 -10.05 -3.48
C GLU A 57 8.63 -8.73 -2.69
N VAL A 58 9.77 -8.05 -2.56
CA VAL A 58 9.86 -6.76 -1.85
C VAL A 58 9.02 -5.67 -2.52
N ARG A 59 9.08 -5.56 -3.85
CA ARG A 59 8.28 -4.59 -4.60
C ARG A 59 6.78 -4.93 -4.57
N LEU A 60 6.45 -6.22 -4.48
CA LEU A 60 5.07 -6.66 -4.31
C LEU A 60 4.49 -6.29 -2.93
N ILE A 61 5.28 -6.40 -1.85
CA ILE A 61 4.89 -5.94 -0.51
C ILE A 61 4.61 -4.43 -0.52
N GLU A 62 5.56 -3.66 -1.05
CA GLU A 62 5.49 -2.20 -1.11
C GLU A 62 4.28 -1.74 -1.96
N ALA A 63 3.90 -2.49 -2.99
CA ALA A 63 2.71 -2.21 -3.81
C ALA A 63 1.37 -2.70 -3.20
N ALA A 64 1.39 -3.77 -2.40
CA ALA A 64 0.18 -4.46 -1.91
C ALA A 64 -0.59 -3.73 -0.81
N LEU A 65 0.06 -2.79 -0.10
CA LEU A 65 -0.56 -1.98 0.97
C LEU A 65 -1.73 -1.09 0.49
N SER A 66 -1.89 -0.91 -0.82
CA SER A 66 -2.85 0.04 -1.42
C SER A 66 -4.22 -0.53 -1.78
N LYS A 67 -4.49 -1.84 -1.62
CA LYS A 67 -5.69 -2.48 -2.20
C LYS A 67 -6.81 -2.73 -1.20
N ALA A 68 -7.84 -1.88 -1.23
CA ALA A 68 -9.11 -2.11 -0.55
C ALA A 68 -9.99 -3.11 -1.33
N GLU A 69 -9.66 -4.41 -1.27
CA GLU A 69 -10.46 -5.52 -1.83
C GLU A 69 -11.32 -6.19 -0.75
N ARG A 70 -12.34 -6.97 -1.14
CA ARG A 70 -13.15 -7.72 -0.16
C ARG A 70 -12.34 -8.88 0.39
N SER A 71 -12.28 -8.97 1.72
CA SER A 71 -11.58 -10.04 2.43
C SER A 71 -12.35 -11.37 2.34
N ILE A 72 -11.63 -12.45 2.12
CA ILE A 72 -12.13 -13.83 2.14
C ILE A 72 -11.56 -14.51 3.39
N ARG A 73 -12.42 -15.11 4.21
CA ARG A 73 -11.96 -15.92 5.34
C ARG A 73 -11.50 -17.29 4.86
N HIS A 74 -10.52 -17.89 5.53
CA HIS A 74 -10.01 -19.22 5.16
C HIS A 74 -11.09 -20.31 5.20
N VAL A 75 -12.06 -20.19 6.12
CA VAL A 75 -13.21 -21.12 6.21
C VAL A 75 -14.19 -21.02 5.03
N ASP A 76 -14.14 -19.91 4.29
CA ASP A 76 -15.05 -19.63 3.17
C ASP A 76 -14.31 -19.75 1.81
N ILE A 77 -13.12 -20.37 1.79
CA ILE A 77 -12.26 -20.43 0.59
C ILE A 77 -12.88 -21.17 -0.61
N PHE A 78 -13.90 -22.00 -0.41
CA PHE A 78 -14.64 -22.67 -1.49
C PHE A 78 -16.02 -22.06 -1.76
N LYS A 79 -16.28 -20.85 -1.22
CA LYS A 79 -17.54 -20.11 -1.42
C LYS A 79 -17.28 -18.84 -2.20
N HIS A 80 -18.15 -18.52 -3.16
CA HIS A 80 -18.01 -17.25 -3.87
C HIS A 80 -18.34 -16.06 -2.96
N PRO A 81 -17.56 -14.95 -3.01
CA PRO A 81 -17.87 -13.71 -2.29
C PRO A 81 -19.10 -12.97 -2.86
N SER A 82 -19.50 -13.33 -4.08
CA SER A 82 -20.71 -12.87 -4.75
C SER A 82 -21.72 -14.02 -4.72
N GLU A 83 -23.03 -13.77 -4.64
CA GLU A 83 -24.09 -14.81 -4.65
C GLU A 83 -24.21 -15.62 -5.97
N ARG A 84 -23.10 -15.81 -6.71
CA ARG A 84 -23.02 -16.67 -7.88
C ARG A 84 -23.20 -18.12 -7.43
N LYS A 85 -24.10 -18.84 -8.12
CA LYS A 85 -24.43 -20.25 -7.85
C LYS A 85 -23.50 -21.26 -8.53
N GLU A 86 -22.41 -20.81 -9.17
CA GLU A 86 -21.47 -21.72 -9.83
C GLU A 86 -20.58 -22.41 -8.77
N PRO A 87 -20.48 -23.76 -8.79
CA PRO A 87 -19.67 -24.51 -7.84
C PRO A 87 -18.17 -24.33 -8.11
N ILE A 88 -17.39 -24.01 -7.07
CA ILE A 88 -15.93 -23.85 -7.16
C ILE A 88 -15.27 -25.22 -6.94
N ARG A 89 -14.75 -25.86 -8.00
CA ARG A 89 -13.97 -27.10 -7.85
C ARG A 89 -12.53 -26.84 -7.41
N THR A 90 -11.83 -25.96 -8.13
CA THR A 90 -10.40 -25.71 -7.96
C THR A 90 -10.15 -24.28 -7.53
N VAL A 91 -9.46 -24.11 -6.40
CA VAL A 91 -8.97 -22.82 -5.90
C VAL A 91 -7.45 -22.77 -6.10
N LEU A 92 -6.98 -21.71 -6.77
CA LEU A 92 -5.55 -21.40 -6.88
C LEU A 92 -5.22 -20.19 -6.00
N THR A 93 -4.46 -20.40 -4.94
CA THR A 93 -4.02 -19.35 -4.02
C THR A 93 -2.60 -18.92 -4.32
N LYS A 94 -2.43 -17.67 -4.76
CA LYS A 94 -1.13 -17.04 -5.01
C LYS A 94 -0.69 -16.18 -3.83
N GLY A 95 0.62 -16.03 -3.65
CA GLY A 95 1.20 -15.11 -2.68
C GLY A 95 2.73 -15.21 -2.65
N VAL A 96 3.41 -14.16 -2.21
CA VAL A 96 4.89 -14.12 -2.11
C VAL A 96 5.42 -15.16 -1.11
N ALA A 97 6.72 -15.45 -1.10
CA ALA A 97 7.28 -16.34 -0.09
C ALA A 97 7.09 -15.78 1.32
N GLY A 98 7.04 -16.68 2.31
CA GLY A 98 6.88 -16.30 3.72
C GLY A 98 5.53 -15.69 4.10
N ILE A 99 4.62 -15.46 3.13
CA ILE A 99 3.34 -14.76 3.35
C ILE A 99 2.32 -15.58 4.17
N GLY A 100 2.61 -16.85 4.44
CA GLY A 100 1.78 -17.72 5.26
C GLY A 100 0.86 -18.67 4.49
N LYS A 101 1.09 -18.93 3.19
CA LYS A 101 0.29 -19.90 2.39
C LYS A 101 0.21 -21.29 3.03
N THR A 102 1.34 -21.85 3.47
CA THR A 102 1.40 -23.15 4.16
C THR A 102 0.71 -23.09 5.52
N VAL A 103 0.90 -22.02 6.29
CA VAL A 103 0.24 -21.86 7.60
C VAL A 103 -1.28 -21.74 7.44
N LEU A 104 -1.74 -21.13 6.35
CA LEU A 104 -3.15 -21.00 5.99
C LEU A 104 -3.80 -22.37 5.73
N THR A 105 -3.16 -23.21 4.91
CA THR A 105 -3.68 -24.55 4.61
C THR A 105 -3.64 -25.45 5.85
N GLN A 106 -2.59 -25.35 6.66
CA GLN A 106 -2.49 -26.04 7.95
C GLN A 106 -3.61 -25.61 8.91
N LYS A 107 -3.90 -24.31 9.01
CA LYS A 107 -4.98 -23.80 9.87
C LYS A 107 -6.35 -24.30 9.42
N PHE A 108 -6.60 -24.34 8.11
CA PHE A 108 -7.83 -24.89 7.55
C PHE A 108 -8.02 -26.37 7.93
N THR A 109 -6.96 -27.18 7.78
CA THR A 109 -6.98 -28.60 8.15
C THR A 109 -7.16 -28.78 9.67
N LEU A 110 -6.52 -27.94 10.49
CA LEU A 110 -6.66 -27.99 11.95
C LEU A 110 -8.09 -27.65 12.39
N ASP A 111 -8.70 -26.61 11.85
CA ASP A 111 -10.09 -26.23 12.18
C ASP A 111 -11.10 -27.32 11.79
N TRP A 112 -10.84 -28.05 10.69
CA TRP A 112 -11.62 -29.21 10.30
C TRP A 112 -11.43 -30.37 11.29
N ALA A 113 -10.19 -30.73 11.62
CA ALA A 113 -9.86 -31.83 12.53
C ALA A 113 -10.37 -31.59 13.97
N GLU A 114 -10.39 -30.34 14.43
CA GLU A 114 -10.93 -29.95 15.75
C GLU A 114 -12.46 -29.79 15.76
N GLY A 115 -13.16 -30.01 14.64
CA GLY A 115 -14.61 -29.89 14.58
C GLY A 115 -15.15 -28.45 14.52
N LYS A 116 -14.29 -27.45 14.29
CA LYS A 116 -14.64 -26.02 14.36
C LYS A 116 -15.26 -25.47 13.07
N ALA A 117 -14.84 -25.97 11.91
CA ALA A 117 -15.32 -25.51 10.60
C ALA A 117 -15.35 -26.63 9.56
N ASN A 118 -16.05 -26.42 8.44
CA ASN A 118 -16.07 -27.28 7.26
C ASN A 118 -16.43 -28.78 7.50
N GLN A 119 -17.33 -29.05 8.45
CA GLN A 119 -17.75 -30.41 8.80
C GLN A 119 -18.57 -31.12 7.70
N ASN A 120 -18.90 -30.41 6.62
CA ASN A 120 -19.45 -30.99 5.40
C ASN A 120 -18.39 -31.76 4.56
N ILE A 121 -17.11 -31.65 4.91
CA ILE A 121 -16.00 -32.37 4.29
C ILE A 121 -15.72 -33.66 5.08
N HIS A 122 -15.68 -34.79 4.38
CA HIS A 122 -15.41 -36.10 5.00
C HIS A 122 -13.90 -36.39 5.10
N PHE A 123 -13.12 -35.99 4.09
CA PHE A 123 -11.66 -36.21 4.07
C PHE A 123 -10.91 -34.98 3.56
N ILE A 124 -9.80 -34.64 4.22
CA ILE A 124 -8.81 -33.67 3.74
C ILE A 124 -7.48 -34.40 3.58
N PHE A 125 -6.91 -34.35 2.37
CA PHE A 125 -5.59 -34.92 2.07
C PHE A 125 -4.61 -33.80 1.70
N PRO A 126 -3.81 -33.31 2.66
CA PRO A 126 -2.75 -32.34 2.40
C PRO A 126 -1.51 -33.02 1.83
N PHE A 127 -1.07 -32.55 0.66
CA PHE A 127 0.17 -32.94 0.01
C PHE A 127 1.03 -31.70 -0.21
N THR A 128 2.35 -31.83 -0.06
CA THR A 128 3.27 -30.81 -0.58
C THR A 128 3.80 -31.25 -1.94
N PHE A 129 3.90 -30.34 -2.91
CA PHE A 129 4.54 -30.66 -4.20
C PHE A 129 6.01 -31.08 -4.02
N ARG A 130 6.64 -30.61 -2.95
CA ARG A 130 7.98 -30.99 -2.51
C ARG A 130 8.09 -32.49 -2.24
N GLU A 131 7.15 -33.07 -1.50
CA GLU A 131 7.11 -34.53 -1.24
C GLU A 131 6.83 -35.33 -2.51
N LEU A 132 5.93 -34.81 -3.36
CA LEU A 132 5.56 -35.48 -4.61
C LEU A 132 6.71 -35.57 -5.61
N ASN A 133 7.67 -34.63 -5.59
CA ASN A 133 8.86 -34.66 -6.45
C ASN A 133 9.75 -35.89 -6.22
N VAL A 134 9.74 -36.47 -5.02
CA VAL A 134 10.63 -37.59 -4.64
C VAL A 134 10.15 -38.92 -5.22
N LEU A 135 8.87 -39.00 -5.62
CA LEU A 135 8.23 -40.24 -6.06
C LEU A 135 8.53 -40.57 -7.52
N LYS A 136 9.53 -41.45 -7.72
CA LYS A 136 9.92 -41.95 -9.05
C LYS A 136 9.09 -43.16 -9.53
N LYS A 137 8.36 -43.83 -8.64
CA LYS A 137 7.54 -45.02 -8.93
C LYS A 137 6.15 -44.65 -9.47
N LYS A 138 5.45 -45.62 -10.07
CA LYS A 138 4.04 -45.47 -10.47
C LYS A 138 3.12 -45.82 -9.30
N PHE A 139 2.04 -45.08 -9.15
CA PHE A 139 1.00 -45.27 -8.14
C PHE A 139 -0.37 -45.17 -8.81
N SER A 140 -1.39 -45.87 -8.30
CA SER A 140 -2.78 -45.44 -8.49
C SER A 140 -3.11 -44.29 -7.53
N LEU A 141 -4.24 -43.59 -7.71
CA LEU A 141 -4.63 -42.51 -6.81
C LEU A 141 -4.91 -43.04 -5.40
N VAL A 142 -5.57 -44.20 -5.30
CA VAL A 142 -5.84 -44.87 -4.01
C VAL A 142 -4.54 -45.30 -3.32
N GLU A 143 -3.61 -45.90 -4.08
CA GLU A 143 -2.30 -46.28 -3.54
C GLU A 143 -1.47 -45.08 -3.10
N LEU A 144 -1.57 -43.95 -3.81
CA LEU A 144 -0.90 -42.71 -3.42
C LEU A 144 -1.47 -42.19 -2.08
N ILE A 145 -2.79 -42.20 -1.90
CA ILE A 145 -3.41 -41.81 -0.62
C ILE A 145 -2.98 -42.77 0.49
N HIS A 146 -3.05 -44.08 0.28
CA HIS A 146 -2.62 -45.09 1.27
C HIS A 146 -1.13 -45.02 1.61
N HIS A 147 -0.31 -44.49 0.69
CA HIS A 147 1.12 -44.31 0.91
C HIS A 147 1.41 -43.20 1.93
N PHE A 148 0.71 -42.07 1.84
CA PHE A 148 0.88 -40.92 2.75
C PHE A 148 -0.04 -40.97 3.98
N PHE A 149 -1.20 -41.62 3.86
CA PHE A 149 -2.24 -41.73 4.88
C PHE A 149 -2.63 -43.21 5.11
N PRO A 150 -1.71 -44.03 5.64
CA PRO A 150 -1.91 -45.47 5.84
C PRO A 150 -3.13 -45.80 6.73
N GLU A 151 -3.57 -44.87 7.57
CA GLU A 151 -4.74 -44.96 8.42
C GLU A 151 -6.02 -45.20 7.60
N THR A 152 -6.08 -44.63 6.38
CA THR A 152 -7.20 -44.87 5.45
C THR A 152 -7.24 -46.30 4.93
N LYS A 153 -6.06 -46.92 4.77
CA LYS A 153 -5.93 -48.34 4.40
C LYS A 153 -6.29 -49.24 5.58
N GLU A 154 -5.86 -48.88 6.78
CA GLU A 154 -6.18 -49.58 8.03
C GLU A 154 -7.69 -49.54 8.33
N ALA A 155 -8.36 -48.42 8.02
CA ALA A 155 -9.81 -48.28 8.08
C ALA A 155 -10.57 -49.01 6.97
N GLY A 156 -9.87 -49.69 6.04
CA GLY A 156 -10.49 -50.47 4.97
C GLY A 156 -11.10 -49.65 3.83
N ILE A 157 -10.68 -48.38 3.66
CA ILE A 157 -11.25 -47.47 2.67
C ILE A 157 -10.51 -47.63 1.34
N TRP A 158 -11.21 -48.14 0.32
CA TRP A 158 -10.66 -48.37 -1.03
C TRP A 158 -11.39 -47.60 -2.15
N SER A 159 -12.41 -46.81 -1.79
CA SER A 159 -13.15 -45.92 -2.68
C SER A 159 -13.35 -44.57 -2.01
N PHE A 160 -13.21 -43.50 -2.79
CA PHE A 160 -13.37 -42.12 -2.33
C PHE A 160 -14.48 -41.37 -3.09
N GLU A 161 -15.20 -42.06 -3.98
CA GLU A 161 -16.18 -41.44 -4.91
C GLU A 161 -17.44 -40.94 -4.18
N ASP A 162 -17.87 -41.65 -3.12
CA ASP A 162 -19.06 -41.32 -2.34
C ASP A 162 -18.81 -40.26 -1.25
N PHE A 163 -17.55 -39.81 -1.10
CA PHE A 163 -17.16 -38.90 -0.03
C PHE A 163 -16.90 -37.50 -0.57
N GLN A 164 -17.20 -36.52 0.30
CA GLN A 164 -16.76 -35.15 0.05
C GLN A 164 -15.28 -35.01 0.44
N VAL A 165 -14.42 -35.03 -0.58
CA VAL A 165 -12.95 -35.00 -0.41
C VAL A 165 -12.37 -33.64 -0.79
N VAL A 166 -11.38 -33.17 -0.04
CA VAL A 166 -10.54 -32.03 -0.40
C VAL A 166 -9.09 -32.45 -0.52
N PHE A 167 -8.49 -32.16 -1.67
CA PHE A 167 -7.04 -32.28 -1.88
C PHE A 167 -6.40 -30.90 -1.75
N ILE A 168 -5.42 -30.78 -0.85
CA ILE A 168 -4.61 -29.56 -0.73
C ILE A 168 -3.23 -29.88 -1.31
N PHE A 169 -2.79 -29.12 -2.30
CA PHE A 169 -1.46 -29.22 -2.89
C PHE A 169 -0.67 -27.93 -2.61
N ASP A 170 0.22 -28.00 -1.63
CA ASP A 170 1.01 -26.86 -1.19
C ASP A 170 2.32 -26.72 -1.98
N GLY A 171 2.60 -25.52 -2.51
CA GLY A 171 3.88 -25.14 -3.11
C GLY A 171 4.12 -25.57 -4.57
N LEU A 172 3.20 -25.27 -5.49
CA LEU A 172 3.36 -25.61 -6.92
C LEU A 172 4.65 -25.04 -7.55
N ASP A 173 5.12 -23.89 -7.08
CA ASP A 173 6.40 -23.29 -7.50
C ASP A 173 7.62 -24.20 -7.26
N GLU A 174 7.48 -25.19 -6.38
CA GLU A 174 8.54 -26.13 -6.04
C GLU A 174 8.45 -27.44 -6.85
N TYR A 175 7.40 -27.63 -7.66
CA TYR A 175 7.21 -28.83 -8.45
C TYR A 175 8.07 -28.82 -9.71
N ARG A 176 8.98 -29.79 -9.84
CA ARG A 176 9.99 -29.80 -10.91
C ARG A 176 9.54 -30.55 -12.17
N ILE A 177 8.50 -31.37 -12.06
CA ILE A 177 8.02 -32.20 -13.18
C ILE A 177 6.90 -31.42 -13.90
N PRO A 178 7.07 -31.06 -15.19
CA PRO A 178 6.05 -30.31 -15.91
C PRO A 178 4.70 -31.06 -15.93
N LEU A 179 3.63 -30.37 -15.52
CA LEU A 179 2.26 -30.86 -15.64
C LEU A 179 1.77 -30.62 -17.08
N ASP A 180 1.65 -31.67 -17.88
CA ASP A 180 1.19 -31.54 -19.26
C ASP A 180 -0.34 -31.64 -19.35
N PHE A 181 -1.02 -30.51 -19.38
CA PHE A 181 -2.48 -30.42 -19.51
C PHE A 181 -3.00 -30.53 -20.95
N HIS A 182 -2.17 -30.83 -21.95
CA HIS A 182 -2.61 -30.98 -23.34
C HIS A 182 -2.45 -32.41 -23.84
N ARG A 183 -1.28 -33.03 -23.64
CA ARG A 183 -0.94 -34.35 -24.21
C ARG A 183 -1.17 -35.51 -23.23
N THR A 184 -1.40 -35.22 -21.95
CA THR A 184 -1.65 -36.29 -20.96
C THR A 184 -2.94 -37.04 -21.27
N GLN A 185 -2.81 -38.36 -21.46
CA GLN A 185 -3.94 -39.27 -21.67
C GLN A 185 -4.94 -39.23 -20.49
N VAL A 186 -6.22 -39.29 -20.81
CA VAL A 186 -7.32 -39.34 -19.84
C VAL A 186 -7.19 -40.60 -18.97
N LEU A 187 -7.30 -40.40 -17.66
CA LEU A 187 -7.35 -41.45 -16.66
C LEU A 187 -8.56 -41.18 -15.77
N SER A 188 -9.53 -42.10 -15.74
CA SER A 188 -10.76 -41.99 -14.96
C SER A 188 -10.84 -42.99 -13.80
N ASP A 189 -10.13 -44.11 -13.89
CA ASP A 189 -10.10 -45.13 -12.83
C ASP A 189 -9.06 -44.76 -11.76
N PRO A 190 -9.48 -44.49 -10.51
CA PRO A 190 -8.58 -44.14 -9.42
C PRO A 190 -7.69 -45.30 -8.95
N LYS A 191 -7.97 -46.54 -9.34
CA LYS A 191 -7.19 -47.75 -9.00
C LYS A 191 -6.13 -48.11 -10.03
N LYS A 192 -6.07 -47.40 -11.17
CA LYS A 192 -5.11 -47.68 -12.25
C LYS A 192 -3.76 -46.98 -12.02
N PRO A 193 -2.61 -47.70 -12.01
CA PRO A 193 -1.30 -47.10 -11.78
C PRO A 193 -0.82 -46.16 -12.89
N ALA A 194 -0.30 -45.00 -12.53
CA ALA A 194 0.28 -43.99 -13.41
C ALA A 194 1.46 -43.26 -12.73
N LYS A 195 2.19 -42.44 -13.49
CA LYS A 195 3.16 -41.50 -12.90
C LYS A 195 2.42 -40.42 -12.11
N VAL A 196 2.99 -39.93 -11.01
CA VAL A 196 2.37 -38.92 -10.13
C VAL A 196 1.87 -37.69 -10.91
N GLY A 197 2.71 -37.12 -11.79
CA GLY A 197 2.28 -35.99 -12.64
C GLY A 197 1.02 -36.28 -13.48
N LYS A 198 0.87 -37.50 -14.01
CA LYS A 198 -0.33 -37.92 -14.76
C LYS A 198 -1.56 -38.05 -13.86
N LEU A 199 -1.40 -38.49 -12.61
CA LEU A 199 -2.48 -38.52 -11.63
C LEU A 199 -2.95 -37.08 -11.30
N LEU A 200 -2.01 -36.19 -10.96
CA LEU A 200 -2.30 -34.80 -10.62
C LEU A 200 -3.01 -34.06 -11.76
N THR A 201 -2.51 -34.19 -12.99
CA THR A 201 -3.16 -33.59 -14.17
C THR A 201 -4.61 -34.08 -14.35
N ASN A 202 -4.88 -35.37 -14.17
CA ASN A 202 -6.23 -35.92 -14.33
C ASN A 202 -7.14 -35.57 -13.15
N LEU A 203 -6.61 -35.43 -11.93
CA LEU A 203 -7.33 -34.96 -10.76
C LEU A 203 -7.75 -33.49 -10.95
N ILE A 204 -6.82 -32.62 -11.36
CA ILE A 204 -7.08 -31.19 -11.60
C ILE A 204 -8.07 -30.99 -12.75
N ARG A 205 -7.98 -31.77 -13.83
CA ARG A 205 -8.97 -31.76 -14.93
C ARG A 205 -10.36 -32.23 -14.52
N GLY A 206 -10.51 -32.91 -13.39
CA GLY A 206 -11.78 -33.51 -12.97
C GLY A 206 -12.06 -34.89 -13.56
N ASN A 207 -11.07 -35.54 -14.19
CA ASN A 207 -11.23 -36.91 -14.70
C ASN A 207 -11.15 -37.95 -13.58
N LEU A 208 -10.35 -37.68 -12.55
CA LEU A 208 -10.30 -38.46 -11.30
C LEU A 208 -11.04 -37.69 -10.21
N LEU A 209 -11.91 -38.39 -9.48
CA LEU A 209 -12.75 -37.84 -8.39
C LEU A 209 -13.41 -36.48 -8.75
N PRO A 210 -14.41 -36.47 -9.65
CA PRO A 210 -15.04 -35.25 -10.17
C PRO A 210 -15.80 -34.41 -9.13
N SER A 211 -16.12 -34.98 -7.96
CA SER A 211 -16.75 -34.30 -6.82
C SER A 211 -15.75 -33.63 -5.86
N ALA A 212 -14.47 -33.99 -5.94
CA ALA A 212 -13.46 -33.50 -5.00
C ALA A 212 -13.15 -32.01 -5.19
N HIS A 213 -12.93 -31.29 -4.09
CA HIS A 213 -12.36 -29.94 -4.17
C HIS A 213 -10.83 -30.01 -4.21
N ILE A 214 -10.24 -29.04 -4.89
CA ILE A 214 -8.78 -28.95 -5.06
C ILE A 214 -8.34 -27.55 -4.64
N TRP A 215 -7.40 -27.49 -3.70
CA TRP A 215 -6.77 -26.24 -3.30
C TRP A 215 -5.28 -26.30 -3.61
N ILE A 216 -4.80 -25.44 -4.50
CA ILE A 216 -3.40 -25.34 -4.88
C ILE A 216 -2.83 -24.02 -4.35
N THR A 217 -1.69 -24.05 -3.68
CA THR A 217 -0.95 -22.83 -3.32
C THR A 217 0.29 -22.67 -4.20
N THR A 218 0.66 -21.44 -4.52
CA THR A 218 1.82 -21.17 -5.38
C THR A 218 2.35 -19.74 -5.23
N ARG A 219 3.55 -19.47 -5.71
CA ARG A 219 4.01 -18.11 -6.01
C ARG A 219 3.39 -17.59 -7.31
N PRO A 220 3.17 -16.27 -7.47
CA PRO A 220 2.60 -15.70 -8.69
C PRO A 220 3.29 -16.16 -9.98
N ALA A 221 4.63 -16.28 -9.98
CA ALA A 221 5.41 -16.71 -11.12
C ALA A 221 5.09 -18.12 -11.64
N ALA A 222 4.63 -19.03 -10.77
CA ALA A 222 4.29 -20.40 -11.12
C ALA A 222 2.77 -20.62 -11.28
N ALA A 223 1.95 -19.58 -11.12
CA ALA A 223 0.50 -19.68 -11.26
C ALA A 223 0.05 -20.05 -12.68
N ASN A 224 0.83 -19.67 -13.70
CA ASN A 224 0.58 -19.97 -15.11
C ASN A 224 0.79 -21.44 -15.50
N GLN A 225 1.36 -22.27 -14.62
CA GLN A 225 1.50 -23.70 -14.85
C GLN A 225 0.15 -24.43 -14.91
N ILE A 226 -0.89 -23.87 -14.29
CA ILE A 226 -2.26 -24.38 -14.35
C ILE A 226 -3.06 -23.55 -15.35
N PRO A 227 -3.69 -24.16 -16.38
CA PRO A 227 -4.52 -23.43 -17.32
C PRO A 227 -5.67 -22.68 -16.62
N PRO A 228 -5.91 -21.39 -16.92
CA PRO A 228 -6.96 -20.60 -16.27
C PRO A 228 -8.36 -21.20 -16.37
N GLN A 229 -8.64 -21.97 -17.43
CA GLN A 229 -9.95 -22.61 -17.66
C GLN A 229 -10.24 -23.73 -16.65
N LEU A 230 -9.23 -24.25 -15.95
CA LEU A 230 -9.36 -25.30 -14.94
C LEU A 230 -9.49 -24.74 -13.51
N ILE A 231 -9.42 -23.42 -13.36
CA ILE A 231 -9.45 -22.74 -12.06
C ILE A 231 -10.83 -22.13 -11.87
N GLY A 232 -11.53 -22.56 -10.82
CA GLY A 232 -12.84 -22.00 -10.46
C GLY A 232 -12.73 -20.69 -9.70
N MET A 233 -11.65 -20.52 -8.92
CA MET A 233 -11.36 -19.27 -8.22
C MET A 233 -9.87 -19.07 -8.03
N VAL A 234 -9.41 -17.83 -8.23
CA VAL A 234 -8.05 -17.41 -7.85
C VAL A 234 -8.17 -16.57 -6.59
N THR A 235 -7.36 -16.87 -5.58
CA THR A 235 -7.24 -16.04 -4.37
C THR A 235 -5.81 -15.57 -4.18
N GLU A 236 -5.62 -14.43 -3.51
CA GLU A 236 -4.32 -13.86 -3.23
C GLU A 236 -4.17 -13.63 -1.72
N VAL A 237 -3.16 -14.25 -1.11
CA VAL A 237 -2.76 -13.98 0.28
C VAL A 237 -1.91 -12.73 0.28
N ARG A 238 -2.41 -11.68 0.94
CA ARG A 238 -1.72 -10.39 1.04
C ARG A 238 -0.77 -10.34 2.23
N GLY A 239 -1.05 -11.06 3.33
CA GLY A 239 -0.23 -11.01 4.54
C GLY A 239 -0.98 -10.36 5.70
N PHE A 240 -0.29 -9.58 6.53
CA PHE A 240 -0.85 -8.85 7.68
C PHE A 240 -1.10 -7.38 7.35
N ASN A 241 -2.34 -6.92 7.53
CA ASN A 241 -2.63 -5.50 7.67
C ASN A 241 -2.19 -4.98 9.06
N ASP A 242 -2.24 -3.67 9.27
CA ASP A 242 -1.80 -3.06 10.53
C ASP A 242 -2.45 -3.63 11.80
N PRO A 243 -3.78 -3.81 11.86
CA PRO A 243 -4.41 -4.50 12.98
C PRO A 243 -3.86 -5.91 13.22
N GLN A 244 -3.63 -6.68 12.16
CA GLN A 244 -3.08 -8.05 12.24
C GLN A 244 -1.61 -8.05 12.68
N LYS A 245 -0.79 -7.09 12.23
CA LYS A 245 0.59 -6.92 12.71
C LYS A 245 0.59 -6.75 14.23
N GLU A 246 -0.24 -5.85 14.76
CA GLU A 246 -0.35 -5.64 16.20
C GLU A 246 -0.87 -6.87 16.95
N GLU A 247 -1.88 -7.54 16.41
CA GLU A 247 -2.44 -8.77 16.97
C GLU A 247 -1.37 -9.86 17.11
N TYR A 248 -0.56 -10.08 16.07
CA TYR A 248 0.53 -11.03 16.08
C TYR A 248 1.50 -10.76 17.24
N PHE A 249 1.98 -9.52 17.38
CA PHE A 249 2.92 -9.16 18.45
C PHE A 249 2.28 -9.23 19.85
N ARG A 250 0.99 -8.89 20.00
CA ARG A 250 0.27 -9.06 21.27
C ARG A 250 0.14 -10.53 21.66
N LYS A 251 -0.14 -11.42 20.71
CA LYS A 251 -0.20 -12.87 20.94
C LYS A 251 1.17 -13.44 21.29
N ARG A 252 2.22 -13.01 20.58
CA ARG A 252 3.59 -13.51 20.75
C ARG A 252 4.24 -13.07 22.06
N PHE A 253 3.89 -11.89 22.58
CA PHE A 253 4.45 -11.31 23.80
C PHE A 253 3.37 -11.15 24.88
N ARG A 254 3.28 -12.12 25.79
CA ARG A 254 2.27 -12.15 26.88
C ARG A 254 2.33 -10.91 27.79
N ASN A 255 3.48 -10.24 27.91
CA ASN A 255 3.62 -9.02 28.70
C ASN A 255 3.12 -7.79 27.92
N LYS A 256 2.09 -7.13 28.44
CA LYS A 256 1.45 -5.95 27.82
C LYS A 256 2.39 -4.75 27.65
N SER A 257 3.32 -4.51 28.57
CA SER A 257 4.25 -3.37 28.44
C SER A 257 5.33 -3.62 27.39
N GLN A 258 5.86 -4.86 27.34
CA GLN A 258 6.82 -5.28 26.33
C GLN A 258 6.21 -5.29 24.93
N SER A 259 5.02 -5.88 24.75
CA SER A 259 4.32 -5.88 23.46
C SER A 259 4.02 -4.46 22.97
N SER A 260 3.56 -3.56 23.85
CA SER A 260 3.31 -2.16 23.48
C SER A 260 4.59 -1.43 23.05
N ARG A 261 5.72 -1.67 23.73
CA ARG A 261 7.03 -1.11 23.36
C ARG A 261 7.50 -1.63 21.99
N ILE A 262 7.33 -2.93 21.72
CA ILE A 262 7.67 -3.55 20.44
C ILE A 262 6.82 -2.98 19.30
N ILE A 263 5.49 -2.93 19.49
CA ILE A 263 4.57 -2.39 18.50
C ILE A 263 4.92 -0.93 18.21
N SER A 264 5.17 -0.12 19.24
CA SER A 264 5.59 1.27 19.08
C SER A 264 6.91 1.37 18.30
N HIS A 265 7.91 0.54 18.62
CA HIS A 265 9.19 0.53 17.92
C HIS A 265 9.02 0.17 16.43
N ILE A 266 8.25 -0.88 16.14
CA ILE A 266 7.99 -1.31 14.77
C ILE A 266 7.30 -0.20 13.98
N LYS A 267 6.26 0.44 14.54
CA LYS A 267 5.59 1.59 13.88
C LYS A 267 6.54 2.74 13.59
N THR A 268 7.49 3.03 14.49
CA THR A 268 8.49 4.08 14.27
C THR A 268 9.58 3.70 13.26
N ALA A 269 9.87 2.40 13.12
CA ALA A 269 10.89 1.89 12.21
C ALA A 269 10.23 1.45 10.89
N GLN A 270 10.02 2.40 9.99
CA GLN A 270 9.26 2.22 8.75
C GLN A 270 9.66 0.99 7.93
N SER A 271 10.95 0.74 7.73
CA SER A 271 11.42 -0.46 7.00
C SER A 271 10.98 -1.76 7.69
N LEU A 272 10.99 -1.81 9.03
CA LEU A 272 10.51 -2.98 9.78
C LEU A 272 8.99 -3.11 9.68
N HIS A 273 8.28 -1.99 9.78
CA HIS A 273 6.82 -1.93 9.68
C HIS A 273 6.31 -2.47 8.33
N ILE A 274 6.93 -2.05 7.22
CA ILE A 274 6.60 -2.49 5.87
C ILE A 274 6.88 -4.00 5.74
N MET A 275 8.06 -4.47 6.16
CA MET A 275 8.41 -5.87 6.03
C MET A 275 7.56 -6.79 6.92
N CYS A 276 7.08 -6.31 8.07
CA CYS A 276 6.15 -7.04 8.94
C CYS A 276 4.77 -7.28 8.30
N HIS A 277 4.48 -6.73 7.12
CA HIS A 277 3.36 -7.21 6.30
C HIS A 277 3.47 -8.71 5.99
N ILE A 278 4.68 -9.24 5.87
CA ILE A 278 4.92 -10.67 5.70
C ILE A 278 5.12 -11.34 7.07
N PRO A 279 4.32 -12.38 7.41
CA PRO A 279 4.40 -13.08 8.70
C PRO A 279 5.78 -13.62 9.07
N VAL A 280 6.59 -14.12 8.11
CA VAL A 280 7.95 -14.59 8.43
C VAL A 280 8.84 -13.47 9.00
N PHE A 281 8.67 -12.23 8.54
CA PHE A 281 9.40 -11.09 9.09
C PHE A 281 8.88 -10.68 10.46
N CYS A 282 7.59 -10.85 10.74
CA CYS A 282 7.07 -10.73 12.10
C CYS A 282 7.72 -11.75 13.04
N TRP A 283 7.92 -12.99 12.59
CA TRP A 283 8.60 -14.02 13.37
C TRP A 283 10.09 -13.73 13.60
N ILE A 284 10.83 -13.32 12.56
CA ILE A 284 12.24 -12.88 12.69
C ILE A 284 12.31 -11.70 13.67
N THR A 285 11.42 -10.73 13.51
CA THR A 285 11.37 -9.53 14.33
C THR A 285 11.08 -9.84 15.79
N ALA A 286 10.08 -10.69 16.05
CA ALA A 286 9.77 -11.14 17.40
C ALA A 286 10.96 -11.89 18.02
N THR A 287 11.62 -12.76 17.28
CA THR A 287 12.77 -13.53 17.77
C THR A 287 13.91 -12.61 18.19
N VAL A 288 14.26 -11.64 17.34
CA VAL A 288 15.34 -10.68 17.62
C VAL A 288 15.00 -9.77 18.79
N LEU A 289 13.81 -9.17 18.78
CA LEU A 289 13.42 -8.21 19.83
C LEU A 289 13.23 -8.90 21.19
N ASP A 290 12.78 -10.17 21.23
CA ASP A 290 12.67 -10.94 22.46
C ASP A 290 14.04 -11.18 23.12
N ASP A 291 15.06 -11.56 22.33
CA ASP A 291 16.43 -11.75 22.81
C ASP A 291 17.05 -10.42 23.30
N LEU A 292 16.91 -9.35 22.52
CA LEU A 292 17.48 -8.04 22.85
C LEU A 292 16.82 -7.40 24.07
N LEU A 293 15.54 -7.66 24.34
CA LEU A 293 14.86 -7.15 25.54
C LEU A 293 15.17 -7.95 26.80
N LYS A 294 15.60 -9.21 26.67
CA LYS A 294 16.09 -10.03 27.80
C LYS A 294 17.51 -9.67 28.21
N THR A 295 18.34 -9.31 27.23
CA THR A 295 19.74 -8.91 27.47
C THR A 295 19.81 -7.44 27.93
N LYS A 296 20.38 -7.18 29.11
CA LYS A 296 20.52 -5.81 29.66
C LYS A 296 21.51 -4.91 28.90
N GLU A 297 22.21 -5.46 27.90
CA GLU A 297 23.33 -4.82 27.21
C GLU A 297 22.89 -3.85 26.10
N VAL A 298 21.69 -4.01 25.54
CA VAL A 298 21.28 -3.26 24.34
C VAL A 298 20.40 -2.07 24.73
N LYS A 299 20.99 -0.87 24.71
CA LYS A 299 20.27 0.39 25.00
C LYS A 299 19.30 0.83 23.89
N LYS A 300 19.54 0.43 22.63
CA LYS A 300 18.76 0.87 21.45
C LYS A 300 18.35 -0.33 20.60
N LEU A 301 17.06 -0.41 20.25
CA LEU A 301 16.53 -1.47 19.39
C LEU A 301 16.91 -1.23 17.92
N PRO A 302 17.09 -2.30 17.12
CA PRO A 302 17.49 -2.20 15.71
C PRO A 302 16.47 -1.42 14.89
N ARG A 303 16.93 -0.54 14.00
CA ARG A 303 16.07 0.30 13.15
C ARG A 303 16.09 -0.10 11.68
N SER A 304 17.19 -0.68 11.22
CA SER A 304 17.36 -1.11 9.82
C SER A 304 17.11 -2.61 9.65
N LEU A 305 16.83 -3.05 8.42
CA LEU A 305 16.70 -4.48 8.12
C LEU A 305 18.04 -5.19 8.28
N THR A 306 19.13 -4.56 7.86
CA THR A 306 20.46 -5.17 8.01
C THR A 306 20.79 -5.40 9.48
N GLU A 307 20.55 -4.43 10.36
CA GLU A 307 20.75 -4.61 11.81
C GLU A 307 19.93 -5.78 12.35
N MET A 308 18.65 -5.89 11.96
CA MET A 308 17.78 -7.00 12.37
C MET A 308 18.32 -8.37 11.92
N TYR A 309 18.80 -8.48 10.67
CA TYR A 309 19.33 -9.73 10.14
C TYR A 309 20.69 -10.11 10.74
N ILE A 310 21.53 -9.12 11.05
CA ILE A 310 22.78 -9.34 11.79
C ILE A 310 22.47 -9.90 13.18
N HIS A 311 21.56 -9.27 13.93
CA HIS A 311 21.16 -9.78 15.25
C HIS A 311 20.54 -11.17 15.16
N PHE A 312 19.70 -11.42 14.15
CA PHE A 312 19.14 -12.75 13.90
C PHE A 312 20.25 -13.78 13.69
N LEU A 313 21.24 -13.50 12.84
CA LEU A 313 22.36 -14.40 12.58
C LEU A 313 23.20 -14.66 13.85
N VAL A 314 23.45 -13.63 14.65
CA VAL A 314 24.16 -13.73 15.93
C VAL A 314 23.39 -14.61 16.92
N ILE A 315 22.06 -14.47 17.00
CA ILE A 315 21.21 -15.34 17.84
C ILE A 315 21.31 -16.78 17.39
N GLN A 316 21.27 -17.06 16.08
CA GLN A 316 21.40 -18.43 15.56
C GLN A 316 22.79 -19.04 15.90
N ALA A 317 23.85 -18.25 15.82
CA ALA A 317 25.19 -18.68 16.23
C ALA A 317 25.26 -19.00 17.75
N LYS A 318 24.66 -18.15 18.60
CA LYS A 318 24.57 -18.39 20.05
C LYS A 318 23.79 -19.67 20.38
N VAL A 319 22.61 -19.84 19.76
CA VAL A 319 21.75 -21.01 19.98
C VAL A 319 22.47 -22.31 19.61
N LYS A 320 23.22 -22.33 18.49
CA LYS A 320 24.05 -23.49 18.15
C LYS A 320 25.05 -23.80 19.26
N LYS A 321 25.78 -22.79 19.73
CA LYS A 321 26.84 -22.97 20.71
C LYS A 321 26.33 -23.53 22.04
N VAL A 322 25.24 -22.96 22.57
CA VAL A 322 24.65 -23.38 23.85
C VAL A 322 24.04 -24.78 23.75
N LYS A 323 23.36 -25.10 22.65
CA LYS A 323 22.65 -26.38 22.50
C LYS A 323 23.53 -27.56 22.05
N TYR A 324 24.58 -27.30 21.26
CA TYR A 324 25.33 -28.37 20.59
C TYR A 324 26.84 -28.36 20.89
N ASP A 325 27.43 -27.20 21.15
CA ASP A 325 28.87 -27.10 21.42
C ASP A 325 29.20 -27.10 22.94
N GLY A 326 28.18 -27.12 23.81
CA GLY A 326 28.33 -27.18 25.27
C GLY A 326 28.89 -25.91 25.93
N GLY A 327 28.87 -24.77 25.21
CA GLY A 327 29.36 -23.48 25.71
C GLY A 327 28.35 -22.72 26.57
N ALA A 328 28.82 -21.77 27.38
CA ALA A 328 27.97 -20.90 28.19
C ALA A 328 27.44 -19.71 27.36
N GLU A 329 26.26 -19.17 27.73
CA GLU A 329 25.68 -17.97 27.08
C GLU A 329 26.61 -16.73 27.15
N SER A 330 27.55 -16.71 28.11
CA SER A 330 28.52 -15.63 28.32
C SER A 330 29.74 -15.66 27.40
N ASP A 331 29.94 -16.75 26.63
CA ASP A 331 31.11 -16.89 25.77
C ASP A 331 31.00 -16.04 24.49
N PRO A 332 32.13 -15.71 23.81
CA PRO A 332 32.10 -15.05 22.50
C PRO A 332 31.20 -15.79 21.51
N HIS A 333 30.32 -15.06 20.84
CA HIS A 333 29.29 -15.64 19.98
C HIS A 333 29.84 -16.29 18.70
N TRP A 334 31.04 -15.89 18.24
CA TRP A 334 31.74 -16.52 17.12
C TRP A 334 32.83 -17.48 17.61
N SER A 335 32.70 -18.76 17.27
CA SER A 335 33.78 -19.76 17.30
C SER A 335 34.33 -20.01 15.89
N PRO A 336 35.59 -20.48 15.71
CA PRO A 336 36.14 -20.78 14.40
C PRO A 336 35.24 -21.69 13.56
N LYS A 337 34.65 -22.72 14.18
CA LYS A 337 33.70 -23.63 13.52
C LYS A 337 32.42 -22.91 13.08
N SER A 338 31.85 -22.06 13.92
CA SER A 338 30.64 -21.30 13.56
C SER A 338 30.91 -20.29 12.45
N THR A 339 32.09 -19.65 12.46
CA THR A 339 32.52 -18.70 11.43
C THR A 339 32.64 -19.38 10.08
N THR A 340 33.40 -20.48 10.00
CA THR A 340 33.56 -21.26 8.76
C THR A 340 32.23 -21.76 8.21
N MET A 341 31.32 -22.19 9.09
CA MET A 341 29.99 -22.64 8.67
C MET A 341 29.14 -21.51 8.09
N ILE A 342 29.11 -20.33 8.73
CA ILE A 342 28.40 -19.16 8.20
C ILE A 342 29.00 -18.69 6.88
N GLU A 343 30.33 -18.68 6.74
CA GLU A 343 31.00 -18.35 5.47
C GLU A 343 30.59 -19.32 4.36
N SER A 344 30.52 -20.61 4.67
CA SER A 344 30.11 -21.65 3.70
C SER A 344 28.64 -21.52 3.32
N LEU A 345 27.75 -21.26 4.29
CA LEU A 345 26.34 -20.97 4.03
C LEU A 345 26.15 -19.69 3.20
N ALA A 346 26.94 -18.66 3.47
CA ALA A 346 26.93 -17.40 2.73
C ALA A 346 27.35 -17.60 1.27
N LYS A 347 28.40 -18.40 1.04
CA LYS A 347 28.84 -18.81 -0.29
C LYS A 347 27.74 -19.60 -1.03
N LEU A 348 27.17 -20.63 -0.40
CA LEU A 348 26.08 -21.43 -0.97
C LEU A 348 24.88 -20.54 -1.33
N ALA A 349 24.52 -19.60 -0.45
CA ALA A 349 23.42 -18.67 -0.67
C ALA A 349 23.62 -17.83 -1.93
N PHE A 350 24.82 -17.29 -2.13
CA PHE A 350 25.17 -16.50 -3.32
C PHE A 350 25.13 -17.34 -4.60
N GLU A 351 25.81 -18.50 -4.62
CA GLU A 351 25.88 -19.37 -5.79
C GLU A 351 24.50 -19.86 -6.24
N GLN A 352 23.66 -20.24 -5.27
CA GLN A 352 22.32 -20.73 -5.57
C GLN A 352 21.36 -19.60 -5.93
N LEU A 353 21.54 -18.39 -5.37
CA LEU A 353 20.78 -17.20 -5.76
C LEU A 353 21.08 -16.83 -7.23
N GLN A 354 22.35 -16.91 -7.66
CA GLN A 354 22.72 -16.71 -9.07
C GLN A 354 22.11 -17.76 -10.01
N LYS A 355 21.99 -19.01 -9.55
CA LYS A 355 21.33 -20.10 -10.31
C LYS A 355 19.79 -20.01 -10.28
N GLY A 356 19.20 -19.14 -9.45
CA GLY A 356 17.75 -19.05 -9.25
C GLY A 356 17.17 -20.23 -8.46
N ASN A 357 18.01 -20.96 -7.73
CA ASN A 357 17.61 -22.14 -6.96
C ASN A 357 17.23 -21.76 -5.53
N LEU A 358 16.11 -22.31 -5.06
CA LEU A 358 15.61 -22.19 -3.68
C LEU A 358 15.80 -23.48 -2.86
N ILE A 359 16.12 -24.58 -3.54
CA ILE A 359 16.21 -25.93 -2.99
C ILE A 359 17.53 -26.54 -3.43
N PHE A 360 18.27 -27.08 -2.47
CA PHE A 360 19.64 -27.61 -2.63
C PHE A 360 19.68 -29.08 -2.21
N TYR A 361 20.57 -29.84 -2.81
CA TYR A 361 20.81 -31.25 -2.49
C TYR A 361 22.10 -31.43 -1.71
N GLU A 362 22.31 -32.65 -1.22
CA GLU A 362 23.55 -33.07 -0.61
C GLU A 362 24.78 -32.73 -1.47
N SER A 363 24.68 -32.89 -2.80
CA SER A 363 25.75 -32.52 -3.73
C SER A 363 26.09 -31.03 -3.70
N ASP A 364 25.09 -30.15 -3.62
CA ASP A 364 25.28 -28.70 -3.57
C ASP A 364 25.99 -28.29 -2.25
N LEU A 365 25.62 -28.92 -1.13
CA LEU A 365 26.27 -28.70 0.16
C LEU A 365 27.74 -29.14 0.14
N THR A 366 28.02 -30.31 -0.45
CA THR A 366 29.39 -30.81 -0.54
C THR A 366 30.28 -29.94 -1.43
N GLU A 367 29.73 -29.38 -2.52
CA GLU A 367 30.43 -28.45 -3.42
C GLU A 367 30.81 -27.15 -2.68
N SER A 368 29.95 -26.68 -1.78
CA SER A 368 30.22 -25.52 -0.91
C SER A 368 30.99 -25.88 0.38
N ALA A 369 31.57 -27.09 0.47
CA ALA A 369 32.35 -27.59 1.62
C ALA A 369 31.59 -27.63 2.97
N ILE A 370 30.27 -27.83 2.93
CA ILE A 370 29.41 -27.93 4.11
C ILE A 370 29.21 -29.38 4.53
N ASP A 371 29.53 -29.71 5.80
CA ASP A 371 29.14 -31.00 6.39
C ASP A 371 27.63 -31.03 6.63
N ILE A 372 26.96 -32.03 6.07
CA ILE A 372 25.52 -32.29 6.18
C ILE A 372 25.06 -32.38 7.64
N ARG A 373 25.88 -32.98 8.52
CA ARG A 373 25.57 -33.09 9.94
C ARG A 373 25.59 -31.72 10.60
N GLU A 374 26.53 -30.85 10.23
CA GLU A 374 26.60 -29.48 10.76
C GLU A 374 25.54 -28.54 10.16
N ALA A 375 25.17 -28.74 8.89
CA ALA A 375 24.06 -28.07 8.20
C ALA A 375 22.72 -28.22 8.93
N SER A 376 22.43 -29.42 9.43
CA SER A 376 21.18 -29.72 10.15
C SER A 376 21.04 -28.97 11.49
N VAL A 377 22.15 -28.45 12.04
CA VAL A 377 22.20 -27.76 13.34
C VAL A 377 21.75 -26.30 13.22
N TYR A 378 21.90 -25.67 12.06
CA TYR A 378 21.46 -24.29 11.77
C TYR A 378 20.01 -24.22 11.29
N SER A 379 19.13 -24.99 11.94
CA SER A 379 17.70 -25.11 11.63
C SER A 379 16.95 -23.77 11.55
N GLY A 380 17.39 -22.74 12.29
CA GLY A 380 16.84 -21.38 12.23
C GLY A 380 17.35 -20.51 11.06
N VAL A 381 18.24 -21.00 10.20
CA VAL A 381 18.72 -20.34 8.97
C VAL A 381 18.40 -21.19 7.75
N MET A 382 18.73 -22.47 7.84
CA MET A 382 18.54 -23.48 6.81
C MET A 382 17.83 -24.68 7.40
N THR A 383 16.78 -25.16 6.73
CA THR A 383 16.00 -26.31 7.15
C THR A 383 16.40 -27.52 6.32
N GLN A 384 16.71 -28.62 7.00
CA GLN A 384 16.77 -29.92 6.35
C GLN A 384 15.35 -30.48 6.28
N ILE A 385 14.92 -30.82 5.07
CA ILE A 385 13.60 -31.39 4.82
C ILE A 385 13.72 -32.91 5.05
N PHE A 386 13.57 -33.34 6.30
CA PHE A 386 13.41 -34.77 6.61
C PHE A 386 11.94 -35.15 6.51
N VAL A 387 11.66 -36.17 5.70
CA VAL A 387 10.54 -37.09 5.91
C VAL A 387 10.93 -38.01 7.06
N GLU A 388 10.70 -37.59 8.30
CA GLU A 388 10.44 -38.55 9.39
C GLU A 388 8.93 -38.80 9.38
N GLU A 389 8.46 -39.63 8.44
CA GLU A 389 7.46 -40.68 8.65
C GLU A 389 7.21 -41.47 7.34
N ARG A 390 7.68 -42.74 7.36
CA ARG A 390 7.36 -43.86 6.45
C ARG A 390 7.91 -43.83 5.00
N GLY A 391 9.19 -44.25 4.82
CA GLY A 391 9.68 -44.75 3.51
C GLY A 391 11.21 -44.97 3.38
N LEU A 392 11.62 -46.10 2.78
CA LEU A 392 12.99 -46.66 2.72
C LEU A 392 14.01 -46.01 1.74
N TYR A 393 13.84 -44.75 1.31
CA TYR A 393 14.83 -44.05 0.46
C TYR A 393 14.96 -42.57 0.88
N GLN A 394 16.17 -42.13 1.24
CA GLN A 394 16.46 -40.83 1.85
C GLN A 394 17.50 -40.05 1.01
N ASP A 395 17.09 -39.34 -0.03
CA ASP A 395 17.90 -38.23 -0.54
C ASP A 395 17.58 -36.99 0.32
N LYS A 396 18.59 -36.43 0.99
CA LYS A 396 18.42 -35.27 1.88
C LYS A 396 18.36 -33.98 1.04
N VAL A 397 17.34 -33.16 1.30
CA VAL A 397 17.10 -31.90 0.58
C VAL A 397 17.06 -30.73 1.57
N PHE A 398 17.56 -29.57 1.16
CA PHE A 398 17.76 -28.40 2.01
C PHE A 398 17.21 -27.14 1.36
N CYS A 399 16.75 -26.18 2.17
CA CYS A 399 16.40 -24.84 1.73
C CYS A 399 16.64 -23.82 2.85
N PHE A 400 16.85 -22.55 2.51
CA PHE A 400 16.76 -21.48 3.51
C PHE A 400 15.31 -21.32 3.97
N ILE A 401 15.08 -20.88 5.21
CA ILE A 401 13.72 -20.67 5.74
C ILE A 401 12.95 -19.66 4.88
N HIS A 402 13.65 -18.65 4.37
CA HIS A 402 13.07 -17.62 3.52
C HIS A 402 14.11 -17.07 2.53
N LEU A 403 13.65 -16.59 1.37
CA LEU A 403 14.50 -16.00 0.34
C LEU A 403 15.31 -14.81 0.87
N SER A 404 14.72 -13.98 1.73
CA SER A 404 15.43 -12.84 2.34
C SER A 404 16.63 -13.24 3.19
N ILE A 405 16.63 -14.44 3.79
CA ILE A 405 17.79 -14.97 4.53
C ILE A 405 18.88 -15.37 3.54
N GLN A 406 18.50 -15.99 2.42
CA GLN A 406 19.42 -16.30 1.32
C GLN A 406 20.02 -15.02 0.72
N GLU A 407 19.22 -13.98 0.48
CA GLU A 407 19.67 -12.68 -0.04
C GLU A 407 20.62 -11.96 0.95
N PHE A 408 20.31 -11.99 2.25
CA PHE A 408 21.18 -11.45 3.29
C PHE A 408 22.54 -12.15 3.33
N LEU A 409 22.52 -13.49 3.35
CA LEU A 409 23.74 -14.30 3.35
C LEU A 409 24.56 -14.12 2.07
N ALA A 410 23.90 -13.98 0.91
CA ALA A 410 24.55 -13.67 -0.34
C ALA A 410 25.23 -12.29 -0.30
N ALA A 411 24.54 -11.26 0.22
CA ALA A 411 25.13 -9.92 0.40
C ALA A 411 26.33 -9.95 1.37
N LEU A 412 26.23 -10.74 2.44
CA LEU A 412 27.31 -10.96 3.40
C LEU A 412 28.53 -11.61 2.73
N HIS A 413 28.33 -12.63 1.90
CA HIS A 413 29.41 -13.26 1.13
C HIS A 413 30.10 -12.26 0.20
N VAL A 414 29.32 -11.51 -0.59
CA VAL A 414 29.81 -10.48 -1.51
C VAL A 414 30.65 -9.43 -0.76
N HIS A 415 30.18 -8.96 0.40
CA HIS A 415 30.90 -8.00 1.22
C HIS A 415 32.20 -8.58 1.80
N MET A 416 32.14 -9.79 2.37
CA MET A 416 33.31 -10.49 2.94
C MET A 416 34.38 -10.73 1.89
N THR A 417 34.02 -11.22 0.70
CA THR A 417 34.98 -11.50 -0.37
C THR A 417 35.63 -10.22 -0.88
N PHE A 418 34.85 -9.15 -1.09
CA PHE A 418 35.40 -7.88 -1.55
C PHE A 418 36.33 -7.26 -0.51
N THR A 419 35.96 -7.28 0.78
CA THR A 419 36.81 -6.75 1.85
C THR A 419 38.09 -7.54 2.06
N ALA A 420 38.06 -8.87 1.90
CA ALA A 420 39.22 -9.73 2.06
C ALA A 420 40.17 -9.73 0.84
N THR A 421 39.63 -9.69 -0.38
CA THR A 421 40.40 -9.94 -1.61
C THR A 421 40.39 -8.77 -2.61
N GLY A 422 39.46 -7.83 -2.48
CA GLY A 422 39.22 -6.77 -3.46
C GLY A 422 38.45 -7.21 -4.71
N VAL A 423 38.01 -8.48 -4.78
CA VAL A 423 37.29 -9.03 -5.94
C VAL A 423 35.80 -8.66 -5.87
N ASN A 424 35.30 -8.06 -6.94
CA ASN A 424 33.88 -7.75 -7.09
C ASN A 424 33.11 -8.95 -7.68
N LEU A 425 32.50 -9.76 -6.81
CA LEU A 425 31.69 -10.91 -7.23
C LEU A 425 30.42 -10.53 -8.00
N MET A 426 29.99 -9.28 -7.91
CA MET A 426 28.80 -8.82 -8.62
C MET A 426 29.08 -8.57 -10.10
N GLU A 427 30.33 -8.45 -10.54
CA GLU A 427 30.69 -8.19 -11.95
C GLU A 427 30.61 -9.46 -12.82
N GLU A 428 30.08 -9.37 -14.04
CA GLU A 428 30.00 -10.54 -14.93
C GLU A 428 31.40 -10.90 -15.42
N GLN A 429 31.82 -12.15 -15.20
CA GLN A 429 33.01 -12.68 -15.85
C GLN A 429 32.75 -12.78 -17.36
N LYS A 430 33.19 -11.77 -18.12
CA LYS A 430 33.24 -11.88 -19.58
C LYS A 430 34.21 -13.02 -19.94
N THR A 431 33.68 -14.05 -20.58
CA THR A 431 34.34 -15.17 -21.28
C THR A 431 35.87 -15.17 -21.29
N GLU A 432 36.46 -16.20 -20.67
CA GLU A 432 37.75 -16.93 -20.81
C GLU A 432 38.93 -16.40 -21.67
N SER A 433 38.96 -15.16 -22.14
CA SER A 433 40.12 -14.62 -22.85
C SER A 433 40.56 -13.31 -22.21
N LYS A 434 41.46 -13.47 -21.22
CA LYS A 434 42.35 -12.51 -20.54
C LYS A 434 42.14 -12.52 -19.02
N GLN A 435 42.83 -13.44 -18.36
CA GLN A 435 43.31 -13.20 -16.99
C GLN A 435 44.32 -12.05 -17.03
N THR A 436 43.82 -10.82 -17.15
CA THR A 436 44.58 -9.62 -16.81
C THR A 436 44.26 -9.27 -15.37
N GLU A 437 45.29 -8.97 -14.59
CA GLU A 437 45.27 -8.60 -13.17
C GLU A 437 43.98 -7.85 -12.78
N ALA A 438 43.23 -8.41 -11.82
CA ALA A 438 42.02 -7.79 -11.29
C ALA A 438 42.34 -6.35 -10.89
N THR A 439 41.78 -5.38 -11.63
CA THR A 439 41.97 -3.97 -11.33
C THR A 439 41.34 -3.73 -9.96
N LYS A 440 42.16 -3.50 -8.92
CA LYS A 440 41.66 -3.23 -7.57
C LYS A 440 40.80 -1.97 -7.59
N ILE A 441 39.49 -2.12 -7.62
CA ILE A 441 38.53 -1.01 -7.56
C ILE A 441 38.41 -0.51 -6.12
N THR A 442 38.08 0.77 -5.95
CA THR A 442 37.86 1.36 -4.62
C THR A 442 36.54 0.90 -4.01
N LYS A 443 36.40 1.01 -2.68
CA LYS A 443 35.13 0.73 -1.97
C LYS A 443 33.97 1.56 -2.51
N THR A 444 34.20 2.85 -2.80
CA THR A 444 33.19 3.73 -3.39
C THR A 444 32.70 3.17 -4.73
N VAL A 445 33.62 2.84 -5.65
CA VAL A 445 33.27 2.31 -6.98
C VAL A 445 32.53 0.98 -6.88
N PHE A 446 32.93 0.11 -5.95
CA PHE A 446 32.25 -1.16 -5.71
C PHE A 446 30.76 -0.98 -5.33
N TYR A 447 30.44 -0.11 -4.36
CA TYR A 447 29.05 0.13 -3.98
C TYR A 447 28.26 0.85 -5.08
N GLN A 448 28.89 1.76 -5.84
CA GLN A 448 28.25 2.40 -6.99
C GLN A 448 27.86 1.38 -8.07
N ILE A 449 28.72 0.40 -8.38
CA ILE A 449 28.41 -0.69 -9.33
C ILE A 449 27.23 -1.53 -8.81
N ALA A 450 27.18 -1.82 -7.51
CA ALA A 450 26.06 -2.57 -6.92
C ALA A 450 24.74 -1.80 -7.05
N VAL A 451 24.74 -0.48 -6.81
CA VAL A 451 23.57 0.39 -7.03
C VAL A 451 23.12 0.31 -8.49
N ASP A 452 24.05 0.44 -9.44
CA ASP A 452 23.71 0.40 -10.87
C ASP A 452 23.15 -0.95 -11.31
N LYS A 453 23.69 -2.06 -10.82
CA LYS A 453 23.16 -3.40 -11.13
C LYS A 453 21.75 -3.61 -10.59
N ALA A 454 21.46 -3.14 -9.37
CA ALA A 454 20.10 -3.20 -8.84
C ALA A 454 19.13 -2.35 -9.65
N LEU A 455 19.54 -1.14 -10.06
CA LEU A 455 18.72 -0.28 -10.92
C LEU A 455 18.52 -0.82 -12.34
N GLN A 456 19.46 -1.59 -12.87
CA GLN A 456 19.34 -2.29 -14.14
C GLN A 456 18.48 -3.55 -14.05
N SER A 457 18.29 -4.11 -12.85
CA SER A 457 17.43 -5.28 -12.64
C SER A 457 15.97 -4.96 -12.99
N PRO A 458 15.37 -5.64 -13.99
CA PRO A 458 13.99 -5.36 -14.38
C PRO A 458 13.01 -5.73 -13.26
N ASN A 459 13.28 -6.86 -12.59
CA ASN A 459 12.35 -7.48 -11.66
C ASN A 459 12.61 -7.08 -10.20
N GLY A 460 13.77 -6.47 -9.90
CA GLY A 460 14.12 -6.03 -8.54
C GLY A 460 14.69 -7.11 -7.63
N HIS A 461 15.14 -8.23 -8.19
CA HIS A 461 15.71 -9.34 -7.42
C HIS A 461 17.04 -9.03 -6.73
N LEU A 462 17.65 -7.88 -7.01
CA LEU A 462 18.85 -7.39 -6.33
C LEU A 462 18.54 -6.28 -5.32
N ASP A 463 17.29 -5.87 -5.18
CA ASP A 463 16.92 -4.73 -4.34
C ASP A 463 17.24 -4.99 -2.87
N LEU A 464 16.87 -6.17 -2.36
CA LEU A 464 17.14 -6.52 -0.95
C LEU A 464 18.63 -6.84 -0.72
N VAL A 465 19.28 -7.51 -1.67
CA VAL A 465 20.74 -7.73 -1.66
C VAL A 465 21.50 -6.40 -1.57
N LEU A 466 21.09 -5.39 -2.34
CA LEU A 466 21.68 -4.05 -2.30
C LEU A 466 21.48 -3.38 -0.94
N ARG A 467 20.25 -3.42 -0.39
CA ARG A 467 19.93 -2.87 0.94
C ARG A 467 20.86 -3.47 2.00
N PHE A 468 21.01 -4.80 2.02
CA PHE A 468 21.91 -5.49 2.96
C PHE A 468 23.38 -5.16 2.72
N LEU A 469 23.83 -5.11 1.46
CA LEU A 469 25.22 -4.82 1.12
C LEU A 469 25.63 -3.41 1.58
N LEU A 470 24.75 -2.42 1.40
CA LEU A 470 24.96 -1.06 1.87
C LEU A 470 24.89 -0.97 3.39
N GLY A 471 23.94 -1.64 4.04
CA GLY A 471 23.91 -1.72 5.50
C GLY A 471 25.16 -2.36 6.10
N LEU A 472 25.72 -3.40 5.47
CA LEU A 472 26.98 -4.05 5.88
C LEU A 472 28.21 -3.15 5.71
N SER A 473 28.12 -2.10 4.87
CA SER A 473 29.18 -1.10 4.71
C SER A 473 29.40 -0.24 5.96
N LEU A 474 28.38 -0.11 6.82
CA LEU A 474 28.44 0.69 8.02
C LEU A 474 29.30 0.04 9.11
N GLN A 475 30.19 0.85 9.70
CA GLN A 475 31.07 0.42 10.77
C GLN A 475 30.33 -0.10 12.01
N THR A 476 29.17 0.50 12.34
CA THR A 476 28.31 0.07 13.45
C THR A 476 27.81 -1.36 13.26
N ASN A 477 27.45 -1.73 12.04
CA ASN A 477 26.94 -3.06 11.70
C ASN A 477 28.07 -4.09 11.65
N GLN A 478 29.24 -3.71 11.13
CA GLN A 478 30.43 -4.56 11.15
C GLN A 478 30.88 -4.88 12.59
N ASN A 479 30.74 -3.92 13.51
CA ASN A 479 31.06 -4.13 14.94
C ASN A 479 30.18 -5.21 15.58
N LEU A 480 28.92 -5.37 15.15
CA LEU A 480 28.03 -6.42 15.61
C LEU A 480 28.45 -7.82 15.11
N LEU A 481 29.19 -7.88 14.00
CA LEU A 481 29.75 -9.09 13.40
C LEU A 481 31.24 -9.31 13.78
N ARG A 482 31.73 -8.63 14.82
CA ARG A 482 33.13 -8.68 15.24
C ARG A 482 33.50 -10.11 15.65
N GLY A 483 34.31 -10.76 14.82
CA GLY A 483 34.68 -12.18 14.93
C GLY A 483 34.43 -12.96 13.63
N LEU A 484 33.42 -12.57 12.86
CA LEU A 484 33.23 -12.97 11.46
C LEU A 484 33.93 -12.01 10.50
N LEU A 485 33.88 -10.71 10.82
CA LEU A 485 34.59 -9.64 10.10
C LEU A 485 35.71 -9.08 10.98
N PRO A 486 36.97 -9.54 10.84
CA PRO A 486 38.07 -9.10 11.70
C PRO A 486 38.64 -7.72 11.32
N GLN A 487 38.40 -7.23 10.09
CA GLN A 487 38.88 -5.93 9.62
C GLN A 487 37.76 -4.88 9.62
N THR A 488 37.93 -3.84 10.43
CA THR A 488 37.03 -2.68 10.54
C THR A 488 37.74 -1.43 10.01
N GLU A 489 37.93 -1.36 8.70
CA GLU A 489 38.36 -0.13 8.02
C GLU A 489 37.27 0.33 7.06
N SER A 490 36.16 0.83 7.60
CA SER A 490 35.24 1.67 6.84
C SER A 490 35.79 3.10 6.82
N SER A 491 36.19 3.62 5.65
CA SER A 491 36.45 5.06 5.53
C SER A 491 35.11 5.77 5.38
N SER A 492 34.75 6.61 6.36
CA SER A 492 33.49 7.41 6.35
C SER A 492 33.28 8.13 5.02
N LYS A 493 34.39 8.63 4.44
CA LYS A 493 34.42 9.27 3.12
C LYS A 493 33.83 8.42 1.99
N SER A 494 34.12 7.11 1.94
CA SER A 494 33.59 6.24 0.87
C SER A 494 32.07 6.05 0.95
N ILE A 495 31.52 6.06 2.16
CA ILE A 495 30.09 5.96 2.41
C ILE A 495 29.40 7.26 2.05
N GLU A 496 29.96 8.41 2.44
CA GLU A 496 29.45 9.74 2.08
C GLU A 496 29.40 9.92 0.54
N GLU A 497 30.44 9.51 -0.18
CA GLU A 497 30.46 9.51 -1.65
C GLU A 497 29.39 8.59 -2.25
N THR A 498 29.13 7.44 -1.62
CA THR A 498 28.07 6.50 -2.04
C THR A 498 26.67 7.07 -1.78
N ILE A 499 26.46 7.73 -0.64
CA ILE A 499 25.20 8.43 -0.31
C ILE A 499 24.92 9.52 -1.33
N GLN A 500 25.93 10.33 -1.67
CA GLN A 500 25.79 11.38 -2.67
C GLN A 500 25.44 10.80 -4.05
N TYR A 501 26.09 9.70 -4.44
CA TYR A 501 25.75 8.98 -5.67
C TYR A 501 24.30 8.49 -5.69
N ILE A 502 23.80 7.95 -4.59
CA ILE A 502 22.40 7.51 -4.48
C ILE A 502 21.44 8.70 -4.63
N LYS A 503 21.73 9.84 -3.98
CA LYS A 503 20.95 11.08 -4.10
C LYS A 503 20.91 11.58 -5.54
N GLU A 504 22.04 11.60 -6.24
CA GLU A 504 22.10 11.94 -7.67
C GLU A 504 21.27 10.97 -8.55
N LYS A 505 21.21 9.69 -8.18
CA LYS A 505 20.37 8.71 -8.90
C LYS A 505 18.89 8.96 -8.65
N ILE A 506 18.49 9.36 -7.45
CA ILE A 506 17.10 9.73 -7.11
C ILE A 506 16.63 10.95 -7.90
N GLU A 507 17.53 11.90 -8.19
CA GLU A 507 17.21 13.09 -9.01
C GLU A 507 16.93 12.75 -10.48
N ARG A 508 17.45 11.64 -10.99
CA ARG A 508 17.22 11.19 -12.36
C ARG A 508 15.84 10.55 -12.48
N LYS A 509 15.20 10.71 -13.65
CA LYS A 509 13.88 10.12 -13.92
C LYS A 509 13.96 8.58 -13.92
N GLN A 510 13.46 7.95 -12.86
CA GLN A 510 13.36 6.50 -12.68
C GLN A 510 11.91 6.07 -12.45
N SER A 511 11.63 4.76 -12.47
CA SER A 511 10.32 4.25 -12.06
C SER A 511 10.15 4.38 -10.55
N THR A 512 8.89 4.41 -10.09
CA THR A 512 8.53 4.53 -8.66
C THR A 512 9.23 3.48 -7.82
N GLU A 513 9.17 2.23 -8.24
CA GLU A 513 9.73 1.09 -7.52
C GLU A 513 11.25 1.21 -7.33
N LYS A 514 11.96 1.78 -8.31
CA LYS A 514 13.41 1.91 -8.27
C LYS A 514 13.89 2.97 -7.29
N TYR A 515 13.29 4.17 -7.30
CA TYR A 515 13.71 5.18 -6.32
C TYR A 515 13.19 4.88 -4.91
N MET A 516 12.04 4.20 -4.75
CA MET A 516 11.60 3.70 -3.44
C MET A 516 12.69 2.79 -2.84
N ASN A 517 13.25 1.88 -3.65
CA ASN A 517 14.39 1.06 -3.23
C ASN A 517 15.62 1.90 -2.84
N LEU A 518 15.91 3.00 -3.56
CA LEU A 518 17.02 3.90 -3.21
C LEU A 518 16.80 4.64 -1.88
N PHE A 519 15.57 5.05 -1.55
CA PHE A 519 15.28 5.59 -0.21
C PHE A 519 15.46 4.54 0.87
N HIS A 520 15.03 3.29 0.64
CA HIS A 520 15.33 2.20 1.56
C HIS A 520 16.84 1.97 1.72
N CYS A 521 17.63 2.12 0.66
CA CYS A 521 19.09 2.08 0.73
C CYS A 521 19.67 3.23 1.57
N LEU A 522 19.14 4.45 1.44
CA LEU A 522 19.53 5.58 2.29
C LEU A 522 19.18 5.32 3.77
N ASN A 523 18.02 4.74 4.05
CA ASN A 523 17.64 4.32 5.40
C ASN A 523 18.61 3.27 5.97
N GLU A 524 19.06 2.28 5.18
CA GLU A 524 20.08 1.31 5.61
C GLU A 524 21.44 1.94 5.87
N LEU A 525 21.76 3.06 5.22
CA LEU A 525 22.95 3.88 5.45
C LEU A 525 22.79 4.90 6.58
N ASN A 526 21.64 4.92 7.26
CA ASN A 526 21.26 5.90 8.28
C ASN A 526 21.22 7.37 7.77
N ASP A 527 21.02 7.60 6.48
CA ASP A 527 20.80 8.94 5.90
C ASP A 527 19.30 9.17 5.68
N ASN A 528 18.65 9.85 6.62
CA ASN A 528 17.24 10.20 6.52
C ASN A 528 17.02 11.70 6.21
N LEU A 529 18.07 12.44 5.88
CA LEU A 529 18.05 13.92 5.84
C LEU A 529 16.96 14.47 4.91
N LEU A 530 16.82 13.92 3.70
CA LEU A 530 15.79 14.32 2.75
C LEU A 530 14.36 14.03 3.27
N VAL A 531 14.19 12.90 3.95
CA VAL A 531 12.89 12.49 4.50
C VAL A 531 12.54 13.38 5.70
N GLU A 532 13.49 13.63 6.60
CA GLU A 532 13.33 14.48 7.78
C GLU A 532 13.04 15.94 7.38
N GLU A 533 13.72 16.44 6.34
CA GLU A 533 13.48 17.77 5.78
C GLU A 533 12.03 17.91 5.28
N ILE A 534 11.54 16.96 4.48
CA ILE A 534 10.17 16.99 3.97
C ILE A 534 9.14 16.77 5.09
N GLN A 535 9.40 15.89 6.04
CA GLN A 535 8.54 15.68 7.21
C GLN A 535 8.44 16.96 8.06
N HIS A 536 9.53 17.70 8.23
CA HIS A 536 9.52 18.99 8.90
C HIS A 536 8.61 19.99 8.16
N PHE A 537 8.70 20.08 6.83
CA PHE A 537 7.82 20.94 6.02
C PHE A 537 6.34 20.52 6.07
N LEU A 538 6.06 19.22 6.09
CA LEU A 538 4.70 18.70 6.24
C LEU A 538 4.11 19.09 7.61
N ASN A 539 4.90 18.99 8.67
CA ASN A 539 4.49 19.35 10.03
C ASN A 539 4.31 20.87 10.21
N SER A 540 5.11 21.69 9.51
CA SER A 540 4.99 23.16 9.57
C SER A 540 3.87 23.73 8.69
N ARG A 541 3.16 22.89 7.91
CA ARG A 541 2.11 23.28 6.95
C ARG A 541 2.53 24.37 5.96
N SER A 542 3.83 24.55 5.73
CA SER A 542 4.40 25.66 4.95
C SER A 542 5.06 25.17 3.66
N ILE A 543 4.35 24.36 2.87
CA ILE A 543 4.92 23.78 1.65
C ILE A 543 4.83 24.79 0.52
N SER A 544 5.98 25.33 0.12
CA SER A 544 6.15 26.04 -1.15
C SER A 544 6.65 25.04 -2.20
N THR A 545 5.73 24.32 -2.84
CA THR A 545 6.07 23.29 -3.86
C THR A 545 6.86 23.84 -5.05
N ASP A 546 6.75 25.15 -5.31
CA ASP A 546 7.32 25.82 -6.48
C ASP A 546 8.86 25.87 -6.45
N LYS A 547 9.48 25.50 -5.32
CA LYS A 547 10.93 25.46 -5.13
C LYS A 547 11.48 24.06 -4.86
N MET A 548 10.64 23.02 -4.90
CA MET A 548 11.08 21.67 -4.56
C MET A 548 11.95 21.06 -5.68
N SER A 549 13.11 20.53 -5.30
CA SER A 549 13.97 19.76 -6.20
C SER A 549 13.32 18.41 -6.57
N PRO A 550 13.75 17.76 -7.67
CA PRO A 550 13.30 16.41 -7.99
C PRO A 550 13.49 15.40 -6.85
N ALA A 551 14.59 15.49 -6.09
CA ALA A 551 14.84 14.63 -4.93
C ALA A 551 13.84 14.87 -3.80
N GLN A 552 13.50 16.13 -3.52
CA GLN A 552 12.49 16.52 -2.53
C GLN A 552 11.08 16.02 -2.94
N TRP A 553 10.72 16.10 -4.22
CA TRP A 553 9.48 15.50 -4.74
C TRP A 553 9.47 13.98 -4.56
N SER A 554 10.57 13.30 -4.88
CA SER A 554 10.69 11.86 -4.69
C SER A 554 10.60 11.47 -3.20
N ALA A 555 11.17 12.28 -2.30
CA ALA A 555 11.05 12.08 -0.85
C ALA A 555 9.60 12.27 -0.36
N LEU A 556 8.89 13.27 -0.88
CA LEU A 556 7.46 13.46 -0.60
C LEU A 556 6.64 12.24 -1.06
N VAL A 557 6.87 11.74 -2.28
CA VAL A 557 6.19 10.52 -2.75
C VAL A 557 6.53 9.32 -1.88
N PHE A 558 7.79 9.15 -1.49
CA PHE A 558 8.22 8.08 -0.58
C PHE A 558 7.49 8.15 0.76
N ILE A 559 7.36 9.33 1.36
CA ILE A 559 6.64 9.53 2.62
C ILE A 559 5.15 9.17 2.45
N LEU A 560 4.49 9.71 1.42
CA LEU A 560 3.06 9.51 1.20
C LEU A 560 2.70 8.07 0.85
N LEU A 561 3.52 7.38 0.05
CA LEU A 561 3.30 5.96 -0.28
C LEU A 561 3.60 5.03 0.90
N SER A 562 4.39 5.49 1.86
CA SER A 562 4.73 4.72 3.05
C SER A 562 3.84 5.03 4.26
N SER A 563 2.87 5.94 4.11
CA SER A 563 1.87 6.35 5.10
C SER A 563 0.50 5.80 4.70
N GLU A 564 -0.11 4.94 5.52
CA GLU A 564 -1.43 4.39 5.19
C GLU A 564 -2.55 5.45 5.25
N GLU A 565 -2.42 6.48 6.11
CA GLU A 565 -3.42 7.53 6.28
C GLU A 565 -3.63 8.39 5.02
N ASP A 566 -2.57 8.59 4.23
CA ASP A 566 -2.60 9.45 3.04
C ASP A 566 -3.10 8.75 1.78
N LEU A 567 -3.24 7.41 1.82
CA LEU A 567 -3.70 6.60 0.69
C LEU A 567 -5.23 6.43 0.66
N GLU A 568 -5.94 6.70 1.75
CA GLU A 568 -7.42 6.62 1.71
C GLU A 568 -8.01 7.79 0.90
N VAL A 569 -7.62 9.02 1.23
CA VAL A 569 -8.06 10.25 0.56
C VAL A 569 -6.88 11.16 0.30
N PHE A 570 -6.43 11.16 -0.96
CA PHE A 570 -5.38 12.06 -1.42
C PHE A 570 -5.97 13.37 -1.95
N ASP A 571 -5.61 14.48 -1.33
CA ASP A 571 -6.02 15.83 -1.74
C ASP A 571 -4.81 16.61 -2.25
N LEU A 572 -4.80 16.88 -3.56
CA LEU A 572 -3.70 17.56 -4.22
C LEU A 572 -3.53 19.00 -3.70
N LYS A 573 -4.60 19.67 -3.25
CA LYS A 573 -4.55 21.05 -2.73
C LYS A 573 -3.79 21.17 -1.41
N LYS A 574 -3.63 20.09 -0.65
CA LYS A 574 -2.79 20.09 0.57
C LYS A 574 -1.32 20.33 0.25
N PHE A 575 -0.90 20.04 -0.99
CA PHE A 575 0.46 20.23 -1.45
C PHE A 575 0.54 21.40 -2.42
N SER A 576 -0.14 21.31 -3.57
CA SER A 576 -0.16 22.35 -4.59
C SER A 576 -1.24 22.12 -5.65
N ALA A 577 -2.05 23.13 -5.88
CA ALA A 577 -3.09 23.13 -6.92
C ALA A 577 -2.49 23.40 -8.32
N SER A 578 -1.63 22.50 -8.81
CA SER A 578 -0.93 22.66 -10.09
C SER A 578 -0.81 21.37 -10.91
N GLU A 579 -0.64 21.52 -12.22
CA GLU A 579 -0.33 20.41 -13.14
C GLU A 579 1.00 19.74 -12.78
N GLU A 580 2.04 20.51 -12.42
CA GLU A 580 3.34 19.91 -12.07
C GLU A 580 3.22 19.02 -10.83
N ALA A 581 2.54 19.47 -9.79
CA ALA A 581 2.31 18.67 -8.59
C ALA A 581 1.56 17.37 -8.91
N LEU A 582 0.51 17.43 -9.75
CA LEU A 582 -0.19 16.22 -10.20
C LEU A 582 0.77 15.24 -10.87
N LEU A 583 1.59 15.72 -11.82
CA LEU A 583 2.50 14.86 -12.58
C LEU A 583 3.57 14.22 -11.69
N ARG A 584 4.06 14.94 -10.67
CA ARG A 584 5.03 14.40 -9.69
C ARG A 584 4.38 13.41 -8.72
N LEU A 585 3.11 13.61 -8.37
CA LEU A 585 2.36 12.81 -7.40
C LEU A 585 1.45 11.75 -8.04
N LEU A 586 1.54 11.51 -9.35
CA LEU A 586 0.85 10.40 -10.04
C LEU A 586 1.01 9.05 -9.32
N PRO A 587 2.19 8.68 -8.79
CA PRO A 587 2.33 7.42 -8.05
C PRO A 587 1.43 7.35 -6.82
N VAL A 588 1.25 8.46 -6.10
CA VAL A 588 0.38 8.54 -4.92
C VAL A 588 -1.08 8.43 -5.34
N ILE A 589 -1.49 9.14 -6.40
CA ILE A 589 -2.85 9.05 -6.97
C ILE A 589 -3.17 7.61 -7.39
N LYS A 590 -2.20 6.89 -7.99
CA LYS A 590 -2.36 5.48 -8.37
C LYS A 590 -2.61 4.57 -7.17
N ALA A 591 -1.93 4.81 -6.06
CA ALA A 591 -2.05 4.03 -4.83
C ALA A 591 -3.25 4.44 -3.96
N SER A 592 -3.85 5.60 -4.22
CA SER A 592 -4.95 6.13 -3.40
C SER A 592 -6.30 5.48 -3.71
N ASN A 593 -7.22 5.43 -2.74
CA ASN A 593 -8.60 5.00 -2.94
C ASN A 593 -9.49 6.15 -3.46
N LYS A 594 -9.23 7.37 -3.00
CA LYS A 594 -9.91 8.60 -3.45
C LYS A 594 -8.90 9.70 -3.75
N ALA A 595 -9.09 10.40 -4.88
CA ALA A 595 -8.26 11.52 -5.30
C ALA A 595 -9.14 12.76 -5.50
N LEU A 596 -8.85 13.80 -4.72
CA LEU A 596 -9.48 15.12 -4.78
C LEU A 596 -8.58 16.06 -5.58
N LEU A 597 -8.95 16.27 -6.85
CA LEU A 597 -8.20 17.08 -7.81
C LEU A 597 -9.03 18.27 -8.31
N SER A 598 -10.08 18.64 -7.57
CA SER A 598 -11.01 19.68 -8.01
C SER A 598 -10.35 21.06 -7.98
N GLY A 599 -10.41 21.83 -9.06
CA GLY A 599 -9.89 23.20 -9.11
C GLY A 599 -8.38 23.27 -8.90
N CYS A 600 -7.63 22.35 -9.52
CA CYS A 600 -6.17 22.25 -9.45
C CYS A 600 -5.48 22.74 -10.73
N ASN A 601 -6.18 23.53 -11.55
CA ASN A 601 -5.69 24.06 -12.83
C ASN A 601 -5.16 22.97 -13.79
N LEU A 602 -5.84 21.82 -13.82
CA LEU A 602 -5.44 20.68 -14.64
C LEU A 602 -5.81 20.87 -16.10
N SER A 603 -4.93 20.44 -16.99
CA SER A 603 -5.11 20.53 -18.45
C SER A 603 -5.43 19.17 -19.09
N LYS A 604 -5.67 19.16 -20.40
CA LYS A 604 -5.82 17.92 -21.20
C LYS A 604 -4.62 16.97 -21.08
N LYS A 605 -3.41 17.48 -20.79
CA LYS A 605 -2.21 16.64 -20.59
C LYS A 605 -2.36 15.79 -19.32
N CYS A 606 -2.89 16.37 -18.25
CA CYS A 606 -3.22 15.63 -17.02
C CYS A 606 -4.26 14.53 -17.30
N CYS A 607 -5.29 14.82 -18.11
CA CYS A 607 -6.28 13.81 -18.52
C CYS A 607 -5.64 12.61 -19.23
N LYS A 608 -4.64 12.83 -20.09
CA LYS A 608 -3.92 11.74 -20.77
C LYS A 608 -3.20 10.83 -19.77
N GLU A 609 -2.47 11.42 -18.82
CA GLU A 609 -1.75 10.65 -17.79
C GLU A 609 -2.72 9.91 -16.86
N LEU A 610 -3.80 10.57 -16.42
CA LEU A 610 -4.86 9.94 -15.62
C LEU A 610 -5.57 8.82 -16.39
N SER A 611 -5.81 8.99 -17.69
CA SER A 611 -6.40 7.97 -18.56
C SER A 611 -5.52 6.70 -18.64
N SER A 612 -4.22 6.89 -18.85
CA SER A 612 -3.23 5.80 -18.81
C SER A 612 -3.25 5.09 -17.45
N LEU A 613 -3.32 5.86 -16.38
CA LEU A 613 -3.29 5.40 -15.01
C LEU A 613 -4.55 4.57 -14.66
N ILE A 614 -5.76 5.06 -14.96
CA ILE A 614 -7.03 4.33 -14.70
C ILE A 614 -7.19 3.09 -15.58
N SER A 615 -6.43 2.99 -16.68
CA SER A 615 -6.43 1.85 -17.60
C SER A 615 -5.54 0.70 -17.15
N THR A 616 -4.72 0.90 -16.12
CA THR A 616 -3.70 -0.06 -15.67
C THR A 616 -4.30 -1.10 -14.70
N GLU A 617 -3.87 -2.36 -14.78
CA GLU A 617 -4.32 -3.47 -13.91
C GLU A 617 -4.08 -3.26 -12.39
N SER A 618 -3.11 -2.40 -12.03
CA SER A 618 -2.65 -2.18 -10.66
C SER A 618 -3.20 -0.89 -10.05
N PHE A 619 -4.51 -0.65 -10.20
CA PHE A 619 -5.15 0.61 -9.82
C PHE A 619 -6.12 0.45 -8.64
N SER A 620 -5.93 1.26 -7.59
CA SER A 620 -6.73 1.21 -6.35
C SER A 620 -7.83 2.26 -6.27
N LEU A 621 -7.78 3.30 -7.12
CA LEU A 621 -8.68 4.44 -7.03
C LEU A 621 -10.12 4.03 -7.40
N LYS A 622 -11.04 4.31 -6.48
CA LYS A 622 -12.48 4.15 -6.67
C LYS A 622 -13.16 5.48 -6.90
N GLU A 623 -12.63 6.57 -6.37
CA GLU A 623 -13.21 7.90 -6.53
C GLU A 623 -12.21 8.91 -7.11
N LEU A 624 -12.59 9.55 -8.22
CA LEU A 624 -11.81 10.61 -8.86
C LEU A 624 -12.67 11.86 -8.99
N ASP A 625 -12.26 12.93 -8.32
CA ASP A 625 -12.90 14.24 -8.43
C ASP A 625 -12.01 15.21 -9.22
N LEU A 626 -12.43 15.53 -10.43
CA LEU A 626 -11.77 16.46 -11.35
C LEU A 626 -12.55 17.77 -11.53
N SER A 627 -13.55 18.02 -10.67
CA SER A 627 -14.48 19.14 -10.82
C SER A 627 -13.76 20.49 -10.90
N ASN A 628 -14.30 21.47 -11.61
CA ASN A 628 -13.75 22.83 -11.73
C ASN A 628 -12.35 22.91 -12.34
N ASN A 629 -11.95 21.94 -13.16
CA ASN A 629 -10.79 22.06 -14.04
C ASN A 629 -11.26 22.34 -15.47
N ASN A 630 -10.50 23.15 -16.23
CA ASN A 630 -10.86 23.53 -17.59
C ASN A 630 -10.50 22.42 -18.60
N LEU A 631 -11.06 21.22 -18.41
CA LEU A 631 -10.70 20.03 -19.18
C LEU A 631 -11.22 20.07 -20.62
N THR A 632 -12.37 20.69 -20.85
CA THR A 632 -13.08 20.74 -22.14
C THR A 632 -13.40 19.35 -22.70
N ASP A 633 -14.02 19.29 -23.88
CA ASP A 633 -14.35 18.01 -24.51
C ASP A 633 -13.12 17.17 -24.84
N SER A 634 -12.00 17.83 -25.19
CA SER A 634 -10.74 17.14 -25.51
C SER A 634 -10.16 16.36 -24.32
N GLY A 635 -10.24 16.92 -23.10
CA GLY A 635 -9.79 16.23 -21.89
C GLY A 635 -10.72 15.09 -21.49
N VAL A 636 -12.04 15.28 -21.61
CA VAL A 636 -13.04 14.26 -21.28
C VAL A 636 -13.00 13.09 -22.26
N LYS A 637 -12.72 13.34 -23.54
CA LYS A 637 -12.47 12.28 -24.53
C LYS A 637 -11.34 11.35 -24.08
N LEU A 638 -10.19 11.90 -23.69
CA LEU A 638 -9.04 11.12 -23.22
C LEU A 638 -9.37 10.30 -21.98
N LEU A 639 -10.09 10.88 -21.01
CA LEU A 639 -10.54 10.14 -19.83
C LEU A 639 -11.51 9.01 -20.20
N SER A 640 -12.40 9.26 -21.16
CA SER A 640 -13.37 8.26 -21.64
C SER A 640 -12.71 7.07 -22.31
N GLU A 641 -11.57 7.25 -22.98
CA GLU A 641 -10.76 6.15 -23.52
C GLU A 641 -10.25 5.24 -22.39
N GLY A 642 -9.80 5.81 -21.27
CA GLY A 642 -9.32 5.01 -20.14
C GLY A 642 -10.44 4.32 -19.36
N LEU A 643 -11.61 4.95 -19.27
CA LEU A 643 -12.81 4.34 -18.65
C LEU A 643 -13.30 3.11 -19.41
N GLN A 644 -13.05 3.01 -20.72
CA GLN A 644 -13.40 1.86 -21.55
C GLN A 644 -12.50 0.64 -21.29
N SER A 645 -11.37 0.82 -20.61
CA SER A 645 -10.48 -0.29 -20.27
C SER A 645 -11.18 -1.32 -19.40
N PRO A 646 -11.05 -2.63 -19.68
CA PRO A 646 -11.59 -3.70 -18.82
C PRO A 646 -10.94 -3.72 -17.43
N HIS A 647 -9.82 -3.02 -17.26
CA HIS A 647 -9.08 -2.88 -16.00
C HIS A 647 -9.56 -1.70 -15.15
N CYS A 648 -10.37 -0.79 -15.70
CA CYS A 648 -10.86 0.36 -14.95
C CYS A 648 -11.81 -0.09 -13.83
N ARG A 649 -11.48 0.22 -12.58
CA ARG A 649 -12.27 -0.10 -11.38
C ARG A 649 -12.94 1.12 -10.73
N LEU A 650 -12.87 2.28 -11.40
CA LEU A 650 -13.41 3.52 -10.88
C LEU A 650 -14.92 3.40 -10.65
N GLU A 651 -15.38 3.76 -9.45
CA GLU A 651 -16.78 3.71 -9.05
C GLU A 651 -17.44 5.09 -9.09
N VAL A 652 -16.67 6.16 -8.85
CA VAL A 652 -17.17 7.54 -8.84
C VAL A 652 -16.26 8.42 -9.68
N LEU A 653 -16.85 9.12 -10.64
CA LEU A 653 -16.18 10.14 -11.43
C LEU A 653 -16.96 11.45 -11.35
N ARG A 654 -16.29 12.52 -10.89
CA ARG A 654 -16.85 13.87 -10.87
C ARG A 654 -16.12 14.75 -11.87
N LEU A 655 -16.87 15.26 -12.84
CA LEU A 655 -16.42 16.17 -13.89
C LEU A 655 -17.24 17.46 -13.85
N SER A 656 -17.70 17.84 -12.66
CA SER A 656 -18.62 18.94 -12.50
C SER A 656 -17.91 20.27 -12.80
N GLY A 657 -18.50 21.14 -13.63
CA GLY A 657 -17.86 22.42 -13.98
C GLY A 657 -16.59 22.27 -14.82
N CYS A 658 -16.50 21.25 -15.68
CA CYS A 658 -15.34 20.96 -16.53
C CYS A 658 -15.42 21.51 -17.97
N LEU A 659 -16.43 22.34 -18.26
CA LEU A 659 -16.70 22.91 -19.59
C LEU A 659 -17.06 21.81 -20.61
N VAL A 660 -17.85 20.84 -20.16
CA VAL A 660 -18.29 19.69 -20.97
C VAL A 660 -19.49 20.08 -21.82
N THR A 661 -19.45 19.74 -23.11
CA THR A 661 -20.54 19.98 -24.06
C THR A 661 -21.22 18.68 -24.50
N GLU A 662 -22.14 18.77 -25.47
CA GLU A 662 -22.78 17.63 -26.12
C GLU A 662 -21.76 16.63 -26.71
N GLU A 663 -20.63 17.12 -27.25
CA GLU A 663 -19.62 16.26 -27.90
C GLU A 663 -19.08 15.19 -26.95
N SER A 664 -18.74 15.58 -25.72
CA SER A 664 -18.25 14.66 -24.68
C SER A 664 -19.27 13.62 -24.24
N CYS A 665 -20.56 13.94 -24.33
CA CYS A 665 -21.62 13.03 -23.88
C CYS A 665 -21.58 11.73 -24.69
N ALA A 666 -21.25 11.80 -25.99
CA ALA A 666 -21.05 10.62 -26.83
C ALA A 666 -19.90 9.72 -26.35
N PHE A 667 -18.75 10.31 -26.02
CA PHE A 667 -17.59 9.56 -25.50
C PHE A 667 -17.90 8.91 -24.14
N LEU A 668 -18.55 9.66 -23.24
CA LEU A 668 -18.94 9.17 -21.92
C LEU A 668 -19.99 8.07 -22.00
N ALA A 669 -20.98 8.16 -22.89
CA ALA A 669 -21.96 7.09 -23.09
C ALA A 669 -21.32 5.81 -23.61
N SER A 670 -20.37 5.90 -24.56
CA SER A 670 -19.58 4.75 -25.01
C SER A 670 -18.80 4.13 -23.85
N ALA A 671 -18.15 4.96 -23.03
CA ALA A 671 -17.45 4.50 -21.83
C ALA A 671 -18.38 3.82 -20.83
N LEU A 672 -19.58 4.35 -20.60
CA LEU A 672 -20.59 3.75 -19.71
C LEU A 672 -21.10 2.40 -20.21
N ALA A 673 -21.17 2.19 -21.53
CA ALA A 673 -21.57 0.92 -22.11
C ALA A 673 -20.51 -0.19 -21.88
N SER A 674 -19.23 0.17 -21.94
CA SER A 674 -18.11 -0.76 -21.71
C SER A 674 -17.77 -0.94 -20.22
N ASN A 675 -17.97 0.10 -19.40
CA ASN A 675 -17.59 0.12 -17.99
C ASN A 675 -18.73 -0.37 -17.08
N SER A 676 -18.50 -1.53 -16.44
CA SER A 676 -19.46 -2.14 -15.52
C SER A 676 -19.29 -1.75 -14.04
N HIS A 677 -18.30 -0.93 -13.71
CA HIS A 677 -17.93 -0.58 -12.34
C HIS A 677 -18.44 0.79 -11.89
N LEU A 678 -18.56 1.77 -12.80
CA LEU A 678 -18.95 3.14 -12.46
C LEU A 678 -20.37 3.21 -11.89
N LYS A 679 -20.48 3.69 -10.65
CA LYS A 679 -21.71 3.85 -9.86
C LYS A 679 -22.21 5.29 -9.84
N GLU A 680 -21.34 6.29 -9.93
CA GLU A 680 -21.71 7.70 -9.96
C GLU A 680 -20.92 8.43 -11.05
N LEU A 681 -21.63 9.18 -11.88
CA LEU A 681 -21.08 10.15 -12.83
C LEU A 681 -21.72 11.51 -12.57
N ASP A 682 -20.91 12.47 -12.12
CA ASP A 682 -21.36 13.83 -11.89
C ASP A 682 -20.89 14.78 -13.01
N LEU A 683 -21.85 15.27 -13.79
CA LEU A 683 -21.67 16.26 -14.85
C LEU A 683 -22.38 17.57 -14.54
N SER A 684 -22.77 17.81 -13.29
CA SER A 684 -23.43 19.05 -12.87
C SER A 684 -22.57 20.27 -13.24
N TYR A 685 -23.19 21.42 -13.48
CA TYR A 685 -22.53 22.68 -13.82
C TYR A 685 -21.72 22.63 -15.13
N ASN A 686 -22.14 21.80 -16.09
CA ASN A 686 -21.64 21.78 -17.48
C ASN A 686 -22.74 22.19 -18.46
N HIS A 687 -22.55 22.03 -19.77
CA HIS A 687 -23.58 22.30 -20.77
C HIS A 687 -23.73 21.14 -21.78
N PRO A 688 -24.19 19.95 -21.33
CA PRO A 688 -24.32 18.78 -22.20
C PRO A 688 -25.37 18.94 -23.31
N GLY A 689 -26.29 19.90 -23.16
CA GLY A 689 -27.43 20.07 -24.05
C GLY A 689 -28.46 18.93 -23.94
N VAL A 690 -29.65 19.16 -24.49
CA VAL A 690 -30.77 18.19 -24.42
C VAL A 690 -30.40 16.86 -25.10
N ALA A 691 -29.70 16.93 -26.23
CA ALA A 691 -29.26 15.74 -26.95
C ALA A 691 -28.22 14.93 -26.16
N GLY A 692 -27.21 15.59 -25.59
CA GLY A 692 -26.20 14.94 -24.75
C GLY A 692 -26.80 14.32 -23.48
N GLU A 693 -27.75 15.00 -22.84
CA GLU A 693 -28.49 14.43 -21.70
C GLU A 693 -29.27 13.16 -22.06
N ASN A 694 -30.03 13.21 -23.15
CA ASN A 694 -30.84 12.07 -23.58
C ASN A 694 -29.94 10.87 -23.90
N LEU A 695 -28.79 11.13 -24.52
CA LEU A 695 -27.81 10.11 -24.86
C LEU A 695 -27.18 9.48 -23.61
N LEU A 696 -26.86 10.27 -22.58
CA LEU A 696 -26.35 9.75 -21.30
C LEU A 696 -27.41 9.00 -20.49
N LYS A 697 -28.65 9.51 -20.43
CA LYS A 697 -29.78 8.83 -19.77
C LYS A 697 -30.02 7.46 -20.41
N ALA A 698 -30.07 7.39 -21.74
CA ALA A 698 -30.21 6.13 -22.47
C ALA A 698 -29.06 5.14 -22.17
N ALA A 699 -27.82 5.62 -22.05
CA ALA A 699 -26.67 4.78 -21.71
C ALA A 699 -26.74 4.22 -20.27
N VAL A 700 -27.27 4.99 -19.33
CA VAL A 700 -27.43 4.60 -17.93
C VAL A 700 -28.62 3.66 -17.72
N GLU A 701 -29.70 3.84 -18.47
CA GLU A 701 -30.93 3.05 -18.40
C GLU A 701 -30.88 1.73 -19.19
N ASN A 702 -29.76 1.43 -19.85
CA ASN A 702 -29.60 0.23 -20.67
C ASN A 702 -29.87 -1.06 -19.87
N PRO A 703 -30.88 -1.89 -20.24
CA PRO A 703 -31.25 -3.10 -19.51
C PRO A 703 -30.15 -4.17 -19.45
N LEU A 704 -29.20 -4.15 -20.38
CA LEU A 704 -28.07 -5.09 -20.42
C LEU A 704 -27.00 -4.77 -19.37
N ARG A 705 -27.11 -3.63 -18.70
CA ARG A 705 -26.14 -3.18 -17.69
C ARG A 705 -26.37 -3.89 -16.36
N LYS A 706 -25.31 -4.48 -15.81
CA LYS A 706 -25.36 -5.22 -14.53
C LYS A 706 -25.56 -4.32 -13.30
N ARG A 707 -25.26 -3.02 -13.39
CA ARG A 707 -25.31 -2.07 -12.26
C ARG A 707 -25.88 -0.73 -12.71
N LYS A 708 -26.74 -0.14 -11.87
CA LYS A 708 -27.26 1.22 -12.06
C LYS A 708 -26.18 2.24 -11.75
N THR A 709 -26.05 3.26 -12.60
CA THR A 709 -25.18 4.42 -12.38
C THR A 709 -26.05 5.63 -12.03
N LEU A 710 -25.72 6.32 -10.95
CA LEU A 710 -26.31 7.61 -10.63
C LEU A 710 -25.70 8.68 -11.54
N LEU A 711 -26.54 9.33 -12.33
CA LEU A 711 -26.15 10.42 -13.22
C LEU A 711 -26.64 11.75 -12.62
N ARG A 712 -25.71 12.69 -12.38
CA ARG A 712 -26.04 14.05 -11.91
C ARG A 712 -25.82 15.05 -13.03
N LEU A 713 -26.86 15.83 -13.33
CA LEU A 713 -26.93 16.77 -14.45
C LEU A 713 -27.50 18.12 -14.01
N ASP A 714 -27.22 18.59 -12.80
CA ASP A 714 -27.70 19.91 -12.36
C ASP A 714 -26.92 21.00 -13.12
N HIS A 715 -27.44 21.47 -14.25
CA HIS A 715 -26.76 22.46 -15.08
C HIS A 715 -27.61 23.72 -15.25
N ALA A 716 -26.94 24.87 -15.17
CA ALA A 716 -27.50 26.14 -15.55
C ALA A 716 -27.14 26.42 -17.02
N GLY A 717 -27.78 27.42 -17.64
CA GLY A 717 -27.72 27.64 -19.09
C GLY A 717 -26.31 27.87 -19.68
N PRO A 718 -26.21 28.35 -20.93
CA PRO A 718 -24.93 28.41 -21.66
C PRO A 718 -23.76 29.10 -20.94
N TRP A 719 -24.04 29.97 -19.96
CA TRP A 719 -23.03 30.62 -19.11
C TRP A 719 -22.19 29.65 -18.25
N MET A 720 -22.60 28.39 -18.10
CA MET A 720 -21.76 27.34 -17.47
C MET A 720 -20.49 27.01 -18.26
N LEU A 721 -20.43 27.42 -19.54
CA LEU A 721 -19.22 27.36 -20.36
C LEU A 721 -18.24 28.51 -20.09
N THR A 722 -18.52 29.37 -19.11
CA THR A 722 -17.55 30.36 -18.61
C THR A 722 -16.39 29.66 -17.89
N VAL A 723 -15.16 30.01 -18.29
CA VAL A 723 -13.93 29.44 -17.77
C VAL A 723 -13.74 29.78 -16.29
N GLY A 724 -13.21 28.82 -15.51
CA GLY A 724 -12.89 29.04 -14.10
C GLY A 724 -14.10 29.13 -13.17
N LEU A 725 -13.93 29.77 -12.01
CA LEU A 725 -14.93 29.84 -10.94
C LEU A 725 -16.01 30.92 -11.17
N ARG A 726 -15.78 31.86 -12.10
CA ARG A 726 -16.72 32.94 -12.42
C ARG A 726 -18.07 32.46 -12.95
N LYS A 727 -18.17 31.24 -13.45
CA LYS A 727 -19.47 30.60 -13.80
C LYS A 727 -20.42 30.45 -12.62
N TYR A 728 -19.90 30.49 -11.40
CA TYR A 728 -20.68 30.47 -10.16
C TYR A 728 -20.95 31.86 -9.59
N ALA A 729 -20.68 32.93 -10.35
CA ALA A 729 -20.88 34.30 -9.91
C ALA A 729 -22.32 34.51 -9.39
N GLY A 730 -22.43 34.80 -8.10
CA GLY A 730 -23.70 35.11 -7.45
C GLY A 730 -23.85 36.62 -7.22
N ARG A 731 -25.07 37.15 -7.35
CA ARG A 731 -25.35 38.54 -6.96
C ARG A 731 -25.53 38.62 -5.44
N LEU A 732 -24.52 39.14 -4.76
CA LEU A 732 -24.58 39.42 -3.32
C LEU A 732 -25.06 40.85 -3.05
N SER A 733 -25.64 41.06 -1.87
CA SER A 733 -26.10 42.37 -1.38
C SER A 733 -25.97 42.41 0.13
N LEU A 734 -25.37 43.50 0.63
CA LEU A 734 -25.10 43.76 2.05
C LEU A 734 -26.41 44.02 2.81
N ASP A 735 -26.53 43.50 4.04
CA ASP A 735 -27.73 43.67 4.86
C ASP A 735 -27.57 44.81 5.87
N LEU A 736 -28.20 45.94 5.55
CA LEU A 736 -28.27 47.12 6.41
C LEU A 736 -28.85 46.83 7.80
N LYS A 737 -29.70 45.79 7.96
CA LYS A 737 -30.30 45.43 9.27
C LYS A 737 -29.26 44.86 10.23
N THR A 738 -28.21 44.24 9.69
CA THR A 738 -27.14 43.63 10.49
C THR A 738 -25.98 44.58 10.75
N ALA A 739 -25.80 45.60 9.91
CA ALA A 739 -24.61 46.45 9.91
C ALA A 739 -24.39 47.23 11.22
N HIS A 740 -23.18 47.25 11.75
CA HIS A 740 -22.84 48.12 12.88
C HIS A 740 -23.09 49.62 12.56
N LYS A 741 -23.37 50.46 13.57
CA LYS A 741 -23.67 51.90 13.36
C LYS A 741 -22.50 52.68 12.75
N ASN A 742 -21.26 52.29 13.01
CA ASN A 742 -20.06 52.87 12.36
C ASN A 742 -19.79 52.36 10.94
N LEU A 743 -20.78 51.78 10.25
CA LEU A 743 -20.63 51.29 8.88
C LEU A 743 -21.62 51.99 7.95
N ARG A 744 -21.12 52.70 6.95
CA ARG A 744 -21.93 53.32 5.90
C ARG A 744 -22.00 52.41 4.67
N LEU A 745 -23.20 52.02 4.27
CA LEU A 745 -23.44 51.24 3.05
C LEU A 745 -23.69 52.17 1.85
N SER A 746 -23.30 51.76 0.65
CA SER A 746 -23.70 52.42 -0.60
C SER A 746 -25.18 52.20 -0.92
N ASP A 747 -25.76 53.08 -1.75
CA ASP A 747 -27.18 53.01 -2.15
C ASP A 747 -27.56 51.69 -2.85
N ASP A 748 -26.61 51.06 -3.54
CA ASP A 748 -26.79 49.76 -4.21
C ASP A 748 -26.51 48.55 -3.30
N ASN A 749 -26.20 48.78 -2.02
CA ASN A 749 -25.86 47.78 -1.00
C ASN A 749 -24.73 46.84 -1.42
N ARG A 750 -23.69 47.38 -2.07
CA ARG A 750 -22.51 46.63 -2.52
C ARG A 750 -21.20 47.08 -1.94
N GLU A 751 -21.14 48.30 -1.42
CA GLU A 751 -19.98 48.84 -0.75
C GLU A 751 -20.31 49.15 0.70
N VAL A 752 -19.32 48.97 1.57
CA VAL A 752 -19.39 49.39 2.97
C VAL A 752 -18.07 50.02 3.40
N ASN A 753 -18.18 51.15 4.07
CA ASN A 753 -17.07 51.95 4.56
C ASN A 753 -17.17 52.12 6.08
N ALA A 754 -16.04 52.06 6.79
CA ALA A 754 -15.99 52.48 8.19
C ALA A 754 -16.08 54.01 8.30
N VAL A 755 -16.95 54.50 9.17
CA VAL A 755 -17.16 55.93 9.45
C VAL A 755 -16.93 56.23 10.93
N GLU A 756 -16.36 57.40 11.24
CA GLU A 756 -16.05 57.79 12.62
C GLU A 756 -17.31 58.11 13.42
N GLU A 757 -18.26 58.80 12.78
CA GLU A 757 -19.55 59.13 13.37
C GLU A 757 -20.56 58.01 13.11
N GLU A 758 -21.31 57.64 14.16
CA GLU A 758 -22.37 56.64 14.07
C GLU A 758 -23.48 57.07 13.09
N GLU A 759 -23.81 56.19 12.15
CA GLU A 759 -24.97 56.35 11.29
C GLU A 759 -26.28 56.23 12.10
N GLN A 760 -27.27 57.06 11.77
CA GLN A 760 -28.57 57.10 12.43
C GLN A 760 -29.51 55.97 11.95
N TYR A 761 -29.00 54.74 11.93
CA TYR A 761 -29.83 53.59 11.58
C TYR A 761 -30.82 53.24 12.70
N PRO A 762 -32.05 52.81 12.36
CA PRO A 762 -32.97 52.28 13.35
C PRO A 762 -32.38 51.08 14.09
N ASP A 763 -32.68 51.01 15.39
CA ASP A 763 -32.30 49.87 16.21
C ASP A 763 -32.95 48.59 15.68
N ASN A 764 -32.16 47.52 15.63
CA ASN A 764 -32.58 46.23 15.11
C ASN A 764 -31.96 45.11 15.98
N PRO A 765 -32.73 44.09 16.40
CA PRO A 765 -32.19 42.97 17.19
C PRO A 765 -31.06 42.24 16.47
N ASP A 766 -31.10 42.22 15.13
CA ASP A 766 -30.12 41.56 14.28
C ASP A 766 -28.83 42.37 14.04
N ARG A 767 -28.73 43.59 14.58
CA ARG A 767 -27.58 44.49 14.36
C ARG A 767 -26.37 44.12 15.22
N PHE A 768 -25.16 44.20 14.68
CA PHE A 768 -23.94 44.18 15.52
C PHE A 768 -23.82 45.47 16.33
N ASP A 769 -23.45 45.38 17.61
CA ASP A 769 -23.40 46.53 18.54
C ASP A 769 -22.00 46.96 18.99
N HIS A 770 -21.01 46.07 18.93
CA HIS A 770 -19.65 46.34 19.40
C HIS A 770 -18.62 46.28 18.26
N TYR A 771 -18.56 45.15 17.55
CA TYR A 771 -17.63 45.00 16.42
C TYR A 771 -18.26 45.53 15.13
N GLN A 772 -17.47 46.27 14.35
CA GLN A 772 -17.82 46.85 13.06
C GLN A 772 -18.00 45.77 11.98
N GLN A 773 -19.13 45.05 12.05
CA GLN A 773 -19.43 43.88 11.23
C GLN A 773 -20.80 43.99 10.56
N LEU A 774 -20.99 43.22 9.49
CA LEU A 774 -22.28 43.00 8.83
C LEU A 774 -22.32 41.66 8.09
N LEU A 775 -23.52 41.19 7.77
CA LEU A 775 -23.78 40.06 6.90
C LEU A 775 -24.33 40.53 5.54
N CYS A 776 -24.24 39.67 4.54
CA CYS A 776 -25.09 39.74 3.35
C CYS A 776 -26.53 39.31 3.67
N SER A 777 -27.48 39.76 2.86
CA SER A 777 -28.92 39.56 3.07
C SER A 777 -29.41 38.13 2.82
N HIS A 778 -28.72 37.35 1.98
CA HIS A 778 -29.15 36.02 1.55
C HIS A 778 -28.16 34.95 1.99
N GLY A 779 -28.71 33.84 2.49
CA GLY A 779 -27.94 32.64 2.82
C GLY A 779 -27.70 31.79 1.58
N LEU A 780 -26.50 31.23 1.47
CA LEU A 780 -26.05 30.42 0.36
C LEU A 780 -26.10 28.93 0.74
N THR A 781 -26.64 28.10 -0.15
CA THR A 781 -26.78 26.63 0.01
C THR A 781 -26.26 25.84 -1.19
N GLY A 782 -25.72 26.51 -2.20
CA GLY A 782 -25.19 25.90 -3.43
C GLY A 782 -23.74 26.29 -3.69
N ARG A 783 -23.28 26.10 -4.92
CA ARG A 783 -21.99 26.65 -5.36
C ARG A 783 -22.12 28.13 -5.66
N SER A 784 -21.21 28.94 -5.14
CA SER A 784 -21.24 30.38 -5.31
C SER A 784 -19.83 30.95 -5.33
N TYR A 785 -19.62 31.93 -6.19
CA TYR A 785 -18.36 32.66 -6.29
C TYR A 785 -18.63 34.16 -6.24
N TRP A 786 -17.81 34.90 -5.52
CA TRP A 786 -17.85 36.35 -5.49
C TRP A 786 -16.44 36.91 -5.29
N GLU A 787 -16.23 38.15 -5.75
CA GLU A 787 -14.96 38.86 -5.60
C GLU A 787 -15.17 40.11 -4.76
N VAL A 788 -14.19 40.38 -3.90
CA VAL A 788 -14.22 41.43 -2.89
C VAL A 788 -12.99 42.30 -3.08
N GLU A 789 -13.20 43.57 -3.36
CA GLU A 789 -12.16 44.60 -3.29
C GLU A 789 -12.16 45.20 -1.89
N TRP A 790 -10.97 45.36 -1.31
CA TRP A 790 -10.83 45.83 0.07
C TRP A 790 -9.75 46.91 0.22
N LYS A 791 -9.86 47.70 1.28
CA LYS A 791 -8.85 48.71 1.67
C LYS A 791 -8.73 48.74 3.18
N GLY A 792 -7.51 48.96 3.69
CA GLY A 792 -7.23 49.09 5.13
C GLY A 792 -7.16 47.74 5.86
N MET A 793 -7.94 47.57 6.93
CA MET A 793 -8.02 46.34 7.73
C MET A 793 -9.43 45.76 7.62
N VAL A 794 -9.53 44.58 6.99
CA VAL A 794 -10.82 43.95 6.69
C VAL A 794 -10.78 42.46 7.07
N SER A 795 -11.91 41.91 7.52
CA SER A 795 -12.13 40.46 7.55
C SER A 795 -13.21 40.08 6.54
N ILE A 796 -12.90 39.11 5.68
CA ILE A 796 -13.80 38.54 4.67
C ILE A 796 -14.17 37.14 5.16
N ALA A 797 -15.45 36.92 5.49
CA ALA A 797 -15.88 35.71 6.16
C ALA A 797 -17.12 35.09 5.53
N ILE A 798 -17.37 33.83 5.90
CA ILE A 798 -18.71 33.24 5.85
C ILE A 798 -19.12 32.85 7.28
N THR A 799 -20.40 32.95 7.59
CA THR A 799 -20.92 32.60 8.92
C THR A 799 -22.33 32.05 8.86
N TYR A 800 -22.72 31.25 9.85
CA TYR A 800 -24.12 30.94 10.06
C TYR A 800 -24.91 32.15 10.55
N LYS A 801 -26.22 32.15 10.28
CA LYS A 801 -27.11 33.24 10.71
C LYS A 801 -27.08 33.42 12.24
N GLY A 802 -26.90 32.33 12.99
CA GLY A 802 -26.95 32.30 14.45
C GLY A 802 -25.77 32.93 15.20
N ILE A 803 -24.79 33.53 14.50
CA ILE A 803 -23.65 34.19 15.15
C ILE A 803 -24.12 35.21 16.20
N THR A 804 -23.49 35.19 17.38
CA THR A 804 -23.75 36.19 18.44
C THR A 804 -23.36 37.57 17.92
N ARG A 805 -24.25 38.55 18.05
CA ARG A 805 -24.02 39.91 17.51
C ARG A 805 -23.90 41.00 18.57
N LYS A 806 -24.05 40.62 19.85
CA LYS A 806 -24.15 41.53 20.98
C LYS A 806 -23.03 41.30 21.98
N GLY A 807 -22.25 42.34 22.27
CA GLY A 807 -21.16 42.34 23.24
C GLY A 807 -19.76 42.18 22.65
N GLU A 808 -18.77 42.10 23.54
CA GLU A 808 -17.33 42.21 23.21
C GLU A 808 -16.55 40.89 23.33
N ASN A 809 -17.25 39.75 23.43
CA ASN A 809 -16.60 38.45 23.58
C ASN A 809 -16.12 37.87 22.23
N ALA A 810 -15.26 36.85 22.30
CA ALA A 810 -14.77 36.15 21.11
C ALA A 810 -15.87 35.46 20.30
N ASP A 811 -17.02 35.14 20.91
CA ASP A 811 -18.16 34.58 20.19
C ASP A 811 -18.83 35.59 19.25
N CYS A 812 -18.63 36.89 19.47
CA CYS A 812 -19.22 37.96 18.67
C CYS A 812 -18.40 38.39 17.46
N ILE A 813 -17.15 37.95 17.34
CA ILE A 813 -16.22 38.38 16.29
C ILE A 813 -16.11 37.30 15.18
N LEU A 814 -16.11 37.73 13.92
CA LEU A 814 -15.93 36.83 12.78
C LEU A 814 -14.57 36.13 12.85
N GLY A 815 -14.59 34.79 12.89
CA GLY A 815 -13.42 33.91 13.08
C GLY A 815 -13.10 33.58 14.54
N GLY A 816 -13.74 34.25 15.52
CA GLY A 816 -13.53 33.99 16.95
C GLY A 816 -14.32 32.80 17.49
N ASN A 817 -15.38 32.39 16.80
CA ASN A 817 -16.27 31.28 17.16
C ASN A 817 -16.17 30.10 16.19
N ASN A 818 -16.89 29.02 16.51
CA ASN A 818 -17.03 27.83 15.67
C ASN A 818 -18.11 27.96 14.58
N GLN A 819 -18.76 29.12 14.42
CA GLN A 819 -19.83 29.38 13.45
C GLN A 819 -19.40 30.30 12.30
N SER A 820 -18.13 30.72 12.26
CA SER A 820 -17.60 31.65 11.26
C SER A 820 -16.18 31.27 10.85
N TRP A 821 -15.88 31.53 9.58
CA TRP A 821 -14.60 31.24 8.94
C TRP A 821 -14.15 32.50 8.21
N SER A 822 -13.03 33.07 8.65
CA SER A 822 -12.70 34.47 8.38
C SER A 822 -11.29 34.62 7.85
N LEU A 823 -11.15 35.24 6.68
CA LEU A 823 -9.87 35.69 6.14
C LEU A 823 -9.65 37.15 6.53
N PHE A 824 -8.68 37.39 7.39
CA PHE A 824 -8.23 38.72 7.75
C PHE A 824 -7.21 39.23 6.73
N CYS A 825 -7.41 40.47 6.27
CA CYS A 825 -6.63 41.15 5.26
C CYS A 825 -6.13 42.50 5.82
N SER A 826 -4.82 42.74 5.77
CA SER A 826 -4.23 44.01 6.20
C SER A 826 -2.92 44.29 5.45
N GLY A 827 -2.89 45.34 4.64
CA GLY A 827 -1.71 45.68 3.82
C GLY A 827 -1.29 44.51 2.92
N SER A 828 -0.10 43.95 3.16
CA SER A 828 0.43 42.78 2.43
C SER A 828 0.25 41.45 3.18
N THR A 829 -0.54 41.43 4.26
CA THR A 829 -0.68 40.26 5.15
C THR A 829 -2.07 39.65 5.06
N TYR A 830 -2.11 38.32 5.06
CA TYR A 830 -3.34 37.52 5.14
C TYR A 830 -3.24 36.55 6.31
N SER A 831 -4.32 36.39 7.06
CA SER A 831 -4.39 35.41 8.15
C SER A 831 -5.78 34.82 8.22
N PHE A 832 -5.88 33.50 8.35
CA PHE A 832 -7.16 32.83 8.49
C PHE A 832 -7.51 32.62 9.96
N TYR A 833 -8.76 32.85 10.33
CA TYR A 833 -9.28 32.73 11.68
C TYR A 833 -10.52 31.83 11.71
N HIS A 834 -10.50 30.86 12.63
CA HIS A 834 -11.66 30.05 12.99
C HIS A 834 -11.53 29.58 14.44
N ASN A 835 -12.60 29.67 15.22
CA ASN A 835 -12.62 29.27 16.63
C ASN A 835 -11.46 29.89 17.45
N SER A 836 -11.16 31.17 17.20
CA SER A 836 -10.04 31.91 17.80
C SER A 836 -8.64 31.34 17.51
N GLN A 837 -8.52 30.38 16.58
CA GLN A 837 -7.24 29.90 16.09
C GLN A 837 -6.84 30.66 14.82
N GLN A 838 -5.61 31.16 14.80
CA GLN A 838 -5.02 31.81 13.65
C GLN A 838 -4.19 30.82 12.84
N THR A 839 -4.33 30.85 11.52
CA THR A 839 -3.43 30.21 10.56
C THR A 839 -2.77 31.29 9.72
N GLU A 840 -1.44 31.37 9.76
CA GLU A 840 -0.68 32.31 8.93
C GLU A 840 -0.74 31.89 7.46
N ILE A 841 -0.95 32.87 6.58
CA ILE A 841 -0.93 32.69 5.12
C ILE A 841 0.25 33.49 4.57
N ALA A 842 1.01 32.92 3.64
CA ALA A 842 2.18 33.57 3.06
C ALA A 842 1.85 34.96 2.47
N PRO A 843 2.70 35.98 2.68
CA PRO A 843 2.43 37.35 2.25
C PRO A 843 2.55 37.47 0.72
N PRO A 844 1.54 38.01 0.01
CA PRO A 844 1.60 38.14 -1.44
C PRO A 844 1.75 39.62 -1.87
N SER A 845 2.38 39.88 -3.02
CA SER A 845 2.66 41.24 -3.55
C SER A 845 1.53 41.82 -4.43
N ASP A 846 1.07 43.04 -4.12
CA ASP A 846 0.42 44.01 -5.04
C ASP A 846 -1.06 43.85 -5.47
N SER A 847 -1.95 43.21 -4.69
CA SER A 847 -3.41 43.27 -4.98
C SER A 847 -4.29 43.18 -3.74
N ASN A 848 -5.29 44.08 -3.67
CA ASN A 848 -6.30 44.14 -2.61
C ASN A 848 -7.64 43.54 -3.05
N ARG A 849 -7.59 42.45 -3.82
CA ARG A 849 -8.78 41.76 -4.33
C ARG A 849 -8.75 40.28 -3.99
N VAL A 850 -9.84 39.81 -3.39
CA VAL A 850 -10.01 38.43 -2.91
C VAL A 850 -11.23 37.80 -3.59
N GLY A 851 -11.05 36.63 -4.19
CA GLY A 851 -12.12 35.76 -4.65
C GLY A 851 -12.49 34.76 -3.57
N VAL A 852 -13.79 34.54 -3.36
CA VAL A 852 -14.30 33.51 -2.43
C VAL A 852 -15.16 32.54 -3.22
N TYR A 853 -14.85 31.25 -3.11
CA TYR A 853 -15.61 30.17 -3.72
C TYR A 853 -16.18 29.27 -2.63
N LEU A 854 -17.51 29.22 -2.54
CA LEU A 854 -18.25 28.31 -1.69
C LEU A 854 -18.71 27.11 -2.51
N ASP A 855 -18.41 25.90 -2.06
CA ASP A 855 -19.02 24.67 -2.52
C ASP A 855 -19.77 24.04 -1.35
N TRP A 856 -20.96 24.58 -1.07
CA TRP A 856 -21.79 24.18 0.05
C TRP A 856 -22.11 22.66 0.05
N PRO A 857 -22.46 22.03 -1.09
CA PRO A 857 -22.72 20.58 -1.14
C PRO A 857 -21.50 19.72 -0.77
N SER A 858 -20.28 20.13 -1.15
CA SER A 858 -19.06 19.40 -0.78
C SER A 858 -18.54 19.77 0.60
N GLY A 859 -19.10 20.82 1.22
CA GLY A 859 -18.67 21.30 2.52
C GLY A 859 -17.33 22.03 2.46
N SER A 860 -17.07 22.85 1.43
CA SER A 860 -15.81 23.58 1.35
C SER A 860 -15.99 25.07 1.02
N VAL A 861 -15.10 25.91 1.53
CA VAL A 861 -14.91 27.28 1.03
C VAL A 861 -13.43 27.54 0.82
N SER A 862 -13.12 28.13 -0.34
CA SER A 862 -11.78 28.47 -0.78
C SER A 862 -11.65 29.98 -0.97
N PHE A 863 -10.55 30.54 -0.48
CA PHE A 863 -10.17 31.93 -0.66
C PHE A 863 -9.03 32.02 -1.66
N TYR A 864 -9.10 33.01 -2.55
CA TYR A 864 -8.15 33.24 -3.61
C TYR A 864 -7.74 34.71 -3.60
N LYS A 865 -6.47 34.97 -3.85
CA LYS A 865 -6.00 36.28 -4.28
C LYS A 865 -6.19 36.39 -5.78
N ILE A 866 -6.58 37.58 -6.24
CA ILE A 866 -6.72 37.88 -7.67
C ILE A 866 -5.54 38.75 -8.10
N SER A 867 -4.72 38.25 -9.03
CA SER A 867 -3.59 39.02 -9.59
C SER A 867 -4.06 40.17 -10.47
N SER A 868 -3.14 41.08 -10.83
CA SER A 868 -3.39 42.12 -11.83
C SER A 868 -3.73 41.56 -13.23
N THR A 869 -3.32 40.32 -13.50
CA THR A 869 -3.67 39.55 -14.71
C THR A 869 -4.98 38.75 -14.57
N TYR A 870 -5.71 38.92 -13.45
CA TYR A 870 -6.94 38.20 -13.10
C TYR A 870 -6.79 36.69 -12.85
N ASP A 871 -5.57 36.23 -12.58
CA ASP A 871 -5.32 34.85 -12.18
C ASP A 871 -5.72 34.62 -10.71
N LEU A 872 -6.34 33.47 -10.44
CA LEU A 872 -6.71 33.06 -9.09
C LEU A 872 -5.56 32.32 -8.44
N ILE A 873 -4.95 32.94 -7.44
CA ILE A 873 -3.90 32.36 -6.60
C ILE A 873 -4.56 31.86 -5.33
N HIS A 874 -4.53 30.55 -5.08
CA HIS A 874 -5.12 29.95 -3.88
C HIS A 874 -4.46 30.48 -2.61
N LEU A 875 -5.26 30.89 -1.62
CA LEU A 875 -4.81 31.34 -0.30
C LEU A 875 -5.08 30.29 0.78
N HIS A 876 -6.33 29.83 0.87
CA HIS A 876 -6.74 28.89 1.91
C HIS A 876 -8.02 28.14 1.52
N THR A 877 -8.18 26.90 1.96
CA THR A 877 -9.43 26.13 1.82
C THR A 877 -9.77 25.50 3.16
N ILE A 878 -11.02 25.59 3.58
CA ILE A 878 -11.55 24.76 4.66
C ILE A 878 -12.43 23.66 4.10
N SER A 879 -12.51 22.56 4.84
CA SER A 879 -13.51 21.52 4.64
C SER A 879 -14.28 21.31 5.94
N THR A 880 -15.59 21.50 5.91
CA THR A 880 -16.51 21.37 7.03
C THR A 880 -17.89 20.95 6.55
N LYS A 881 -18.64 20.23 7.39
CA LYS A 881 -20.03 19.89 7.07
C LYS A 881 -20.93 21.07 7.39
N PHE A 882 -21.35 21.81 6.36
CA PHE A 882 -22.36 22.86 6.55
C PHE A 882 -23.71 22.24 6.92
N THR A 883 -24.34 22.74 7.99
CA THR A 883 -25.62 22.23 8.50
C THR A 883 -26.80 23.12 8.15
N GLU A 884 -26.53 24.38 7.82
CA GLU A 884 -27.53 25.39 7.49
C GLU A 884 -26.96 26.38 6.44
N PRO A 885 -27.79 27.29 5.89
CA PRO A 885 -27.31 28.30 4.95
C PRO A 885 -26.21 29.17 5.56
N VAL A 886 -25.15 29.43 4.79
CA VAL A 886 -24.04 30.31 5.20
C VAL A 886 -24.17 31.68 4.55
N TYR A 887 -23.82 32.71 5.30
CA TYR A 887 -23.93 34.10 4.90
C TYR A 887 -22.53 34.68 4.72
N PRO A 888 -22.20 35.24 3.54
CA PRO A 888 -21.03 36.09 3.42
C PRO A 888 -21.11 37.24 4.43
N ALA A 889 -20.01 37.53 5.09
CA ALA A 889 -19.95 38.52 6.17
C ALA A 889 -18.62 39.27 6.13
N PHE A 890 -18.66 40.51 6.60
CA PHE A 890 -17.50 41.40 6.55
C PHE A 890 -17.31 42.11 7.88
N ARG A 891 -16.05 42.29 8.26
CA ARG A 891 -15.63 43.19 9.34
C ARG A 891 -14.74 44.26 8.72
N VAL A 892 -14.97 45.51 9.06
CA VAL A 892 -14.20 46.65 8.56
C VAL A 892 -13.70 47.45 9.76
N GLY A 893 -12.40 47.68 9.87
CA GLY A 893 -11.80 48.36 11.04
C GLY A 893 -11.13 49.70 10.71
N PHE A 894 -10.55 50.36 11.71
CA PHE A 894 -9.71 51.55 11.53
C PHE A 894 -8.23 51.19 11.67
N GLN A 895 -7.41 51.59 10.70
CA GLN A 895 -5.94 51.46 10.79
C GLN A 895 -5.37 52.71 11.49
N PHE A 896 -4.38 52.53 12.37
CA PHE A 896 -3.69 53.64 13.06
C PHE A 896 -3.18 54.66 12.03
N GLY A 897 -3.82 55.84 11.97
CA GLY A 897 -3.49 56.92 11.00
C GLY A 897 -4.62 57.40 10.09
N TYR A 898 -5.90 57.17 10.39
CA TYR A 898 -7.07 57.74 9.69
C TYR A 898 -7.31 57.28 8.24
N VAL A 899 -6.81 56.11 7.82
CA VAL A 899 -7.25 55.52 6.54
C VAL A 899 -8.51 54.70 6.80
N ALA A 900 -9.66 55.21 6.36
CA ALA A 900 -10.93 54.48 6.41
C ALA A 900 -10.80 53.17 5.60
N SER A 901 -11.11 52.05 6.25
CA SER A 901 -11.17 50.75 5.59
C SER A 901 -12.50 50.60 4.86
N SER A 902 -12.48 49.83 3.78
CA SER A 902 -13.68 49.62 2.97
C SER A 902 -13.70 48.24 2.33
N VAL A 903 -14.91 47.80 1.99
CA VAL A 903 -15.19 46.57 1.25
C VAL A 903 -16.17 46.90 0.13
N SER A 904 -15.86 46.44 -1.08
CA SER A 904 -16.75 46.52 -2.24
C SER A 904 -16.92 45.16 -2.91
N LEU A 905 -18.16 44.77 -3.15
CA LEU A 905 -18.52 43.56 -3.89
C LEU A 905 -18.39 43.84 -5.39
N SER A 906 -17.42 43.21 -6.05
CA SER A 906 -17.17 43.45 -7.48
C SER A 906 -18.32 42.94 -8.36
N GLU A 907 -18.61 43.68 -9.43
CA GLU A 907 -19.41 43.15 -10.54
C GLU A 907 -18.56 42.21 -11.40
N LEU A 908 -18.95 40.95 -11.43
CA LEU A 908 -18.40 39.96 -12.34
C LEU A 908 -19.18 40.04 -13.65
N LYS A 909 -18.53 40.55 -14.70
CA LYS A 909 -19.07 40.55 -16.06
C LYS A 909 -18.94 39.18 -16.71
#